data_AF-B1T5D4-F1
#
_entry.id   AF-B1T5D4-F1
#
_cell.length_a   1.000
_cell.length_b   1.000
_cell.length_c   1.000
_cell.angle_alpha   90.00
_cell.angle_beta   90.00
_cell.angle_gamma   90.00
#
_symmetry.space_group_name_H-M   'P 1'
#
loop_
_entity.id
_entity.type
_entity.pdbx_description
1 polymer ?
#
loop_
_entity_poly.entity_id
_entity_poly.type
_entity_poly.pdbx_seq_one_letter_code
_entity_poly.pdbx_strand_id
1 'polypeptide(L)'
;MTRSKPKLLIHGSCVSRDAFTDRFPQAEHYELAGYLARTSLATAFSSGVVEDVDFDAITSPFQRRMVQSDVEHGLVAVLAAGGFDLLLMDLIDERFSVFVDDRGASCTVSGELLSSGFDARARRGTAIKPFTDAFFDRWEAGWRQLVAALSAQARLDALIVNEVYWGSACSDGTDFSPEYSRDDVAQANAFLARQYARMREDLADEQFLHFDSTSLVGAIDHQWGKSPFHYVAGYYTHLLDGLDRYVARTGAAVAKTSEEQGSSVGIVRGQDKLRLAGSRFRHEDATPVTAWYSDRVILQKGMQGLEVSVRATAATRIRLSATVNGDLSGNRNLLLVVAGENILDADMHAMGYMKSWVGYFRYLKSDMREERLTTEIVVDSRIASLKMLTWNFDGPVVLSDVSVDSGGAALDSPVLIAKRKDGSQSVNITREPAIRANLLLKRHQCGPECIVHCDKWSRSMDAFASRHDVDRFGREPVFVEAASGELMSASLQKASPAFLRIPDTVEAYLRSIGDKSRNMIRKANRLGYRFHEGGPSGFEQDIYEIRTSDPMRQGRPIPEYYYSNPPIYVLNPSAAGCEYHTERFFGIVHEGRLVSYITLFMFGEFAQINHILCHKEHVKNGVMNLNVFHVVKELIEKYSWVKSVNYLYVADDGMGINLFKRSVGFRSQRFIVYDSTLDALAYVEAEREGQPDPEPAPAAQRESQKPRFKMKKWDFVRDAVRRESLAAKLDSLLGRPWVDVKYPGEADFARFCSVGLLESTATHPVGSCFLVPFPSRAAEDSHPDVAQYLAKRFKGNPIPDDGFSVGFRGGNLRALAYLSIEEDAVALLDGVLVLEKVA
;
A
#
# COMPACT_ATOMS: atom_id res chain seq x y z
N MET A 1 -20.40 4.09 35.03
CA MET A 1 -19.26 3.24 35.41
C MET A 1 -18.46 2.97 34.16
N THR A 2 -17.24 3.52 34.05
CA THR A 2 -16.32 3.18 32.96
C THR A 2 -15.92 1.71 33.12
N ARG A 3 -16.26 0.85 32.14
CA ARG A 3 -15.76 -0.54 32.10
C ARG A 3 -14.23 -0.49 32.12
N SER A 4 -13.59 -1.32 32.94
CA SER A 4 -12.14 -1.51 32.89
C SER A 4 -11.75 -2.04 31.51
N LYS A 5 -10.62 -1.56 30.98
CA LYS A 5 -10.08 -2.00 29.69
C LYS A 5 -9.69 -3.49 29.78
N PRO A 6 -10.01 -4.33 28.78
CA PRO A 6 -9.56 -5.72 28.77
C PRO A 6 -8.04 -5.79 28.72
N LYS A 7 -7.46 -6.65 29.54
CA LYS A 7 -6.04 -6.95 29.57
C LYS A 7 -5.67 -7.89 28.43
N LEU A 8 -4.82 -7.44 27.51
CA LEU A 8 -4.41 -8.17 26.33
C LEU A 8 -2.98 -8.69 26.48
N LEU A 9 -2.81 -10.00 26.41
CA LEU A 9 -1.52 -10.65 26.20
C LEU A 9 -1.31 -10.88 24.71
N ILE A 10 -0.12 -10.57 24.20
CA ILE A 10 0.26 -10.86 22.82
C ILE A 10 1.35 -11.93 22.81
N HIS A 11 1.13 -13.03 22.08
CA HIS A 11 2.14 -14.04 21.76
C HIS A 11 2.33 -14.09 20.24
N GLY A 12 3.48 -13.61 19.77
CA GLY A 12 3.71 -13.49 18.33
C GLY A 12 4.62 -12.31 18.00
N SER A 13 4.46 -11.77 16.79
CA SER A 13 5.41 -10.83 16.22
C SER A 13 4.98 -9.36 16.36
N CYS A 14 5.77 -8.47 15.76
CA CYS A 14 5.42 -7.05 15.64
C CYS A 14 4.12 -6.82 14.86
N VAL A 15 3.69 -7.81 14.07
CA VAL A 15 2.43 -7.78 13.30
C VAL A 15 1.22 -7.60 14.20
N SER A 16 1.19 -8.24 15.37
CA SER A 16 0.13 -8.01 16.35
C SER A 16 0.44 -6.82 17.25
N ARG A 17 1.70 -6.70 17.72
CA ARG A 17 2.06 -5.69 18.72
C ARG A 17 1.94 -4.25 18.20
N ASP A 18 2.29 -3.98 16.95
CA ASP A 18 2.39 -2.60 16.44
C ASP A 18 1.04 -1.91 16.28
N ALA A 19 -0.05 -2.68 16.25
CA ALA A 19 -1.41 -2.14 16.37
C ALA A 19 -1.64 -1.42 17.70
N PHE A 20 -0.92 -1.79 18.77
CA PHE A 20 -1.10 -1.24 20.12
C PHE A 20 -0.10 -0.13 20.42
N THR A 21 -0.10 0.89 19.56
CA THR A 21 0.69 2.12 19.73
C THR A 21 -0.24 3.34 19.76
N ASP A 22 0.28 4.49 20.19
CA ASP A 22 -0.44 5.78 20.21
C ASP A 22 -0.87 6.26 18.81
N ARG A 23 -0.34 5.64 17.74
CA ARG A 23 -0.75 5.86 16.35
C ARG A 23 -2.17 5.39 16.04
N PHE A 24 -2.71 4.46 16.83
CA PHE A 24 -4.02 3.86 16.58
C PHE A 24 -4.95 4.10 17.77
N PRO A 25 -5.91 5.04 17.69
CA PRO A 25 -6.77 5.39 18.81
C PRO A 25 -7.55 4.20 19.39
N GLN A 26 -7.95 3.22 18.57
CA GLN A 26 -8.63 2.00 19.04
C GLN A 26 -7.78 1.17 20.00
N ALA A 27 -6.44 1.30 19.98
CA ALA A 27 -5.57 0.61 20.92
C ALA A 27 -5.87 0.99 22.37
N GLU A 28 -6.40 2.21 22.62
CA GLU A 28 -6.79 2.65 23.95
C GLU A 28 -7.93 1.83 24.54
N HIS A 29 -8.63 1.00 23.78
CA HIS A 29 -9.65 0.10 24.32
C HIS A 29 -9.05 -1.02 25.18
N TYR A 30 -7.76 -1.29 25.06
CA TYR A 30 -7.06 -2.42 25.68
C TYR A 30 -5.95 -1.96 26.64
N GLU A 31 -5.64 -2.81 27.62
CA GLU A 31 -4.45 -2.69 28.48
C GLU A 31 -3.47 -3.80 28.09
N LEU A 32 -2.26 -3.49 27.63
CA LEU A 32 -1.28 -4.54 27.30
C LEU A 32 -0.73 -5.19 28.59
N ALA A 33 -1.11 -6.45 28.82
CA ALA A 33 -0.65 -7.26 29.94
C ALA A 33 0.76 -7.83 29.72
N GLY A 34 1.14 -8.05 28.45
CA GLY A 34 2.45 -8.57 28.10
C GLY A 34 2.61 -8.78 26.60
N TYR A 35 3.86 -8.91 26.17
CA TYR A 35 4.23 -9.20 24.78
C TYR A 35 5.37 -10.22 24.75
N LEU A 36 5.07 -11.41 24.24
CA LEU A 36 6.00 -12.53 24.08
C LEU A 36 6.39 -12.63 22.60
N ALA A 37 7.49 -11.99 22.26
CA ALA A 37 8.03 -11.95 20.90
C ALA A 37 9.13 -13.00 20.71
N ARG A 38 9.33 -13.43 19.46
CA ARG A 38 10.39 -14.37 19.05
C ARG A 38 10.34 -15.69 19.83
N THR A 39 9.17 -16.05 20.35
CA THR A 39 8.94 -17.30 21.08
C THR A 39 8.10 -18.20 20.20
N SER A 40 8.70 -19.24 19.63
CA SER A 40 7.98 -20.25 18.85
C SER A 40 7.25 -21.23 19.77
N LEU A 41 6.03 -21.63 19.41
CA LEU A 41 5.32 -22.71 20.12
C LEU A 41 6.10 -24.04 20.08
N ALA A 42 6.97 -24.25 19.10
CA ALA A 42 7.85 -25.43 19.01
C ALA A 42 8.89 -25.51 20.14
N THR A 43 9.07 -24.45 20.93
CA THR A 43 10.04 -24.37 22.03
C THR A 43 9.44 -23.91 23.36
N ALA A 44 8.31 -23.20 23.31
CA ALA A 44 7.67 -22.58 24.47
C ALA A 44 7.34 -23.53 25.63
N PHE A 45 7.16 -24.82 25.34
CA PHE A 45 6.83 -25.87 26.32
C PHE A 45 7.93 -26.94 26.43
N SER A 46 9.18 -26.57 26.18
CA SER A 46 10.29 -27.53 26.21
C SER A 46 10.67 -27.98 27.61
N SER A 47 11.19 -29.21 27.72
CA SER A 47 11.64 -29.78 28.98
C SER A 47 13.06 -29.32 29.31
N GLY A 48 13.19 -28.14 29.89
CA GLY A 48 14.48 -27.60 30.35
C GLY A 48 14.94 -26.34 29.62
N VAL A 49 15.98 -25.71 30.17
CA VAL A 49 16.48 -24.40 29.77
C VAL A 49 17.77 -24.59 28.98
N VAL A 50 17.93 -23.88 27.87
CA VAL A 50 19.18 -23.92 27.10
C VAL A 50 20.27 -23.18 27.89
N GLU A 51 21.27 -23.92 28.37
CA GLU A 51 22.37 -23.39 29.19
C GLU A 51 23.36 -22.55 28.36
N ASP A 52 24.23 -21.79 29.04
CA ASP A 52 25.34 -21.00 28.46
C ASP A 52 24.95 -19.94 27.41
N VAL A 53 23.78 -19.32 27.56
CA VAL A 53 23.39 -18.14 26.77
C VAL A 53 23.94 -16.88 27.45
N ASP A 54 24.76 -16.10 26.74
CA ASP A 54 25.30 -14.83 27.25
C ASP A 54 24.28 -13.70 27.08
N PHE A 55 23.38 -13.56 28.04
CA PHE A 55 22.38 -12.49 28.00
C PHE A 55 23.00 -11.08 28.11
N ASP A 56 24.18 -10.95 28.71
CA ASP A 56 24.85 -9.66 28.91
C ASP A 56 25.43 -9.12 27.60
N ALA A 57 25.82 -10.01 26.68
CA ALA A 57 26.22 -9.64 25.31
C ALA A 57 25.09 -8.95 24.53
N ILE A 58 23.81 -9.20 24.85
CA ILE A 58 22.68 -8.51 24.22
C ILE A 58 22.53 -7.12 24.84
N THR A 59 22.95 -6.07 24.12
CA THR A 59 22.98 -4.70 24.64
C THR A 59 21.58 -4.13 24.95
N SER A 60 20.57 -4.45 24.13
CA SER A 60 19.22 -3.94 24.31
C SER A 60 18.50 -4.66 25.46
N PRO A 61 18.05 -3.96 26.52
CA PRO A 61 17.33 -4.59 27.63
C PRO A 61 16.02 -5.25 27.19
N PHE A 62 15.39 -4.74 26.14
CA PHE A 62 14.18 -5.32 25.57
C PHE A 62 14.47 -6.63 24.84
N GLN A 63 15.47 -6.65 23.96
CA GLN A 63 15.88 -7.87 23.24
C GLN A 63 16.41 -8.94 24.20
N ARG A 64 17.12 -8.52 25.27
CA ARG A 64 17.59 -9.44 26.32
C ARG A 64 16.42 -10.15 27.00
N ARG A 65 15.42 -9.40 27.47
CA ARG A 65 14.22 -9.98 28.10
C ARG A 65 13.45 -10.90 27.15
N MET A 66 13.42 -10.57 25.87
CA MET A 66 12.78 -11.40 24.84
C MET A 66 13.46 -12.75 24.69
N VAL A 67 14.79 -12.77 24.53
CA VAL A 67 15.57 -14.02 24.42
C VAL A 67 15.50 -14.83 25.72
N GLN A 68 15.62 -14.16 26.87
CA GLN A 68 15.50 -14.81 28.17
C GLN A 68 14.11 -15.43 28.37
N SER A 69 13.05 -14.71 27.99
CA SER A 69 11.67 -15.20 28.06
C SER A 69 11.43 -16.43 27.17
N ASP A 70 12.08 -16.56 26.02
CA ASP A 70 11.96 -17.75 25.18
C ASP A 70 12.70 -18.94 25.80
N VAL A 71 13.96 -18.73 26.22
CA VAL A 71 14.83 -19.75 26.83
C VAL A 71 14.25 -20.28 28.15
N GLU A 72 13.63 -19.40 28.96
CA GLU A 72 13.06 -19.71 30.28
C GLU A 72 11.54 -19.97 30.25
N HIS A 73 10.96 -20.28 29.08
CA HIS A 73 9.55 -20.67 28.93
C HIS A 73 8.52 -19.65 29.45
N GLY A 74 8.76 -18.36 29.18
CA GLY A 74 7.94 -17.25 29.65
C GLY A 74 6.45 -17.36 29.28
N LEU A 75 6.09 -18.02 28.18
CA LEU A 75 4.68 -18.30 27.87
C LEU A 75 4.03 -19.16 28.95
N VAL A 76 4.68 -20.23 29.42
CA VAL A 76 4.17 -21.09 30.48
C VAL A 76 3.98 -20.30 31.77
N ALA A 77 4.97 -19.46 32.12
CA ALA A 77 4.91 -18.62 33.31
C ALA A 77 3.73 -17.63 33.25
N VAL A 78 3.52 -16.96 32.12
CA VAL A 78 2.42 -15.99 31.95
C VAL A 78 1.05 -16.68 31.94
N LEU A 79 0.93 -17.84 31.28
CA LEU A 79 -0.30 -18.64 31.30
C LEU A 79 -0.64 -19.11 32.72
N ALA A 80 0.35 -19.51 33.52
CA ALA A 80 0.15 -19.90 34.92
C ALA A 80 -0.25 -18.71 35.81
N ALA A 81 0.30 -17.52 35.56
CA ALA A 81 -0.02 -16.32 36.32
C ALA A 81 -1.44 -15.79 36.05
N GLY A 82 -2.01 -16.06 34.87
CA GLY A 82 -3.40 -15.72 34.53
C GLY A 82 -3.71 -14.22 34.47
N GLY A 83 -2.70 -13.34 34.37
CA GLY A 83 -2.83 -11.88 34.49
C GLY A 83 -3.37 -11.11 33.28
N PHE A 84 -4.07 -11.77 32.38
CA PHE A 84 -4.63 -11.21 31.14
C PHE A 84 -6.09 -11.63 30.99
N ASP A 85 -6.88 -10.93 30.19
CA ASP A 85 -8.27 -11.28 29.83
C ASP A 85 -8.33 -11.96 28.46
N LEU A 86 -7.54 -11.48 27.49
CA LEU A 86 -7.47 -11.95 26.11
C LEU A 86 -6.04 -12.34 25.73
N LEU A 87 -5.87 -13.38 24.92
CA LEU A 87 -4.59 -13.76 24.30
C LEU A 87 -4.70 -13.59 22.79
N LEU A 88 -3.98 -12.62 22.22
CA LEU A 88 -3.85 -12.44 20.78
C LEU A 88 -2.59 -13.17 20.28
N MET A 89 -2.77 -14.05 19.30
CA MET A 89 -1.70 -14.87 18.75
C MET A 89 -1.53 -14.69 17.25
N ASP A 90 -0.30 -14.43 16.79
CA ASP A 90 0.08 -14.57 15.38
C ASP A 90 1.24 -15.55 15.23
N LEU A 91 1.35 -16.16 14.03
CA LEU A 91 2.32 -17.22 13.74
C LEU A 91 3.54 -16.73 12.93
N ILE A 92 3.74 -15.42 12.80
CA ILE A 92 4.81 -14.88 11.94
C ILE A 92 6.21 -15.17 12.52
N ASP A 93 6.33 -15.32 13.84
CA ASP A 93 7.57 -15.73 14.50
C ASP A 93 7.91 -17.22 14.30
N GLU A 94 7.00 -18.05 13.78
CA GLU A 94 7.30 -19.43 13.38
C GLU A 94 8.21 -19.51 12.13
N ARG A 95 8.66 -18.36 11.61
CA ARG A 95 9.68 -18.25 10.57
C ARG A 95 11.11 -18.51 11.07
N PHE A 96 11.34 -18.53 12.37
CA PHE A 96 12.69 -18.76 12.92
C PHE A 96 13.02 -20.25 12.98
N SER A 97 14.31 -20.58 12.89
CA SER A 97 14.76 -21.94 13.24
C SER A 97 14.66 -22.15 14.74
N VAL A 98 14.61 -23.40 15.19
CA VAL A 98 14.69 -23.74 16.62
C VAL A 98 15.90 -24.63 16.88
N PHE A 99 16.56 -24.43 18.01
CA PHE A 99 17.65 -25.28 18.47
C PHE A 99 17.13 -26.21 19.55
N VAL A 100 17.56 -27.47 19.51
CA VAL A 100 17.24 -28.49 20.51
C VAL A 100 18.54 -29.13 20.94
N ASP A 101 18.84 -29.12 22.23
CA ASP A 101 20.01 -29.81 22.75
C ASP A 101 19.78 -31.33 22.91
N ASP A 102 20.84 -32.07 23.24
CA ASP A 102 20.77 -33.53 23.44
C ASP A 102 19.88 -33.95 24.63
N ARG A 103 19.49 -33.01 25.50
CA ARG A 103 18.63 -33.22 26.68
C ARG A 103 17.16 -32.85 26.40
N GLY A 104 16.87 -32.30 25.23
CA GLY A 104 15.53 -31.88 24.81
C GLY A 104 15.15 -30.45 25.20
N ALA A 105 16.06 -29.69 25.84
CA ALA A 105 15.86 -28.26 26.03
C ALA A 105 15.94 -27.56 24.67
N SER A 106 15.09 -26.56 24.44
CA SER A 106 15.05 -25.90 23.15
C SER A 106 14.73 -24.42 23.23
N CYS A 107 15.24 -23.67 22.27
CA CYS A 107 15.01 -22.24 22.15
C CYS A 107 14.86 -21.84 20.67
N THR A 108 14.18 -20.72 20.45
CA THR A 108 14.02 -20.09 19.15
C THR A 108 15.33 -19.40 18.75
N VAL A 109 15.85 -19.74 17.57
CA VAL A 109 17.09 -19.15 17.03
C VAL A 109 16.77 -17.82 16.33
N SER A 110 16.44 -16.82 17.15
CA SER A 110 16.18 -15.44 16.72
C SER A 110 17.48 -14.68 16.40
N GLY A 111 17.38 -13.57 15.68
CA GLY A 111 18.55 -12.71 15.41
C GLY A 111 19.16 -12.13 16.69
N GLU A 112 18.31 -11.87 17.69
CA GLU A 112 18.69 -11.42 19.03
C GLU A 112 19.41 -12.51 19.82
N LEU A 113 19.03 -13.78 19.69
CA LEU A 113 19.81 -14.88 20.29
C LEU A 113 21.18 -14.98 19.62
N LEU A 114 21.25 -14.88 18.28
CA LEU A 114 22.52 -14.93 17.56
C LEU A 114 23.48 -13.80 17.96
N SER A 115 22.96 -12.60 18.30
CA SER A 115 23.80 -11.49 18.75
C SER A 115 24.43 -11.69 20.14
N SER A 116 23.96 -12.66 20.93
CA SER A 116 24.63 -13.11 22.16
C SER A 116 25.91 -13.92 21.92
N GLY A 117 26.25 -14.21 20.64
CA GLY A 117 27.32 -15.15 20.29
C GLY A 117 26.87 -16.61 20.28
N PHE A 118 25.56 -16.86 20.39
CA PHE A 118 24.99 -18.20 20.28
C PHE A 118 25.23 -18.79 18.89
N ASP A 119 25.98 -19.89 18.80
CA ASP A 119 26.16 -20.67 17.58
C ASP A 119 25.63 -22.10 17.75
N ALA A 120 24.50 -22.38 17.09
CA ALA A 120 23.88 -23.70 17.08
C ALA A 120 24.79 -24.81 16.52
N ARG A 121 25.77 -24.48 15.66
CA ARG A 121 26.70 -25.45 15.06
C ARG A 121 27.84 -25.84 15.99
N ALA A 122 28.20 -24.95 16.92
CA ALA A 122 29.25 -25.19 17.90
C ALA A 122 28.74 -25.96 19.13
N ARG A 123 27.42 -26.15 19.23
CA ARG A 123 26.74 -26.79 20.36
C ARG A 123 26.37 -28.23 20.08
N ARG A 124 26.23 -29.01 21.14
CA ARG A 124 25.69 -30.38 21.08
C ARG A 124 24.17 -30.32 21.03
N GLY A 125 23.62 -30.57 19.85
CA GLY A 125 22.18 -30.49 19.58
C GLY A 125 21.89 -30.42 18.08
N THR A 126 20.61 -30.17 17.76
CA THR A 126 20.11 -30.08 16.38
C THR A 126 19.39 -28.76 16.16
N ALA A 127 19.77 -28.04 15.10
CA ALA A 127 19.01 -26.91 14.58
C ALA A 127 17.94 -27.44 13.61
N ILE A 128 16.67 -27.21 13.93
CA ILE A 128 15.51 -27.56 13.11
C ILE A 128 15.10 -26.30 12.35
N LYS A 129 15.11 -26.41 11.02
CA LYS A 129 14.74 -25.31 10.13
C LYS A 129 13.22 -25.09 10.14
N PRO A 130 12.76 -23.84 10.00
CA PRO A 130 11.34 -23.54 9.81
C PRO A 130 10.83 -24.22 8.54
N PHE A 131 9.50 -24.31 8.42
CA PHE A 131 8.82 -24.81 7.23
C PHE A 131 9.09 -26.29 6.90
N THR A 132 9.57 -27.06 7.86
CA THR A 132 9.80 -28.52 7.74
C THR A 132 8.78 -29.31 8.55
N ASP A 133 8.56 -30.58 8.20
CA ASP A 133 7.68 -31.47 8.97
C ASP A 133 8.16 -31.62 10.42
N ALA A 134 9.48 -31.76 10.62
CA ALA A 134 10.06 -31.85 11.96
C ALA A 134 9.81 -30.60 12.81
N PHE A 135 9.75 -29.42 12.19
CA PHE A 135 9.33 -28.19 12.87
C PHE A 135 7.84 -28.24 13.20
N PHE A 136 7.00 -28.61 12.23
CA PHE A 136 5.56 -28.68 12.41
C PHE A 136 5.15 -29.63 13.54
N ASP A 137 5.77 -30.81 13.63
CA ASP A 137 5.46 -31.79 14.67
C ASP A 137 5.74 -31.23 16.08
N ARG A 138 6.83 -30.46 16.22
CA ARG A 138 7.15 -29.77 17.48
C ARG A 138 6.20 -28.63 17.76
N TRP A 139 5.92 -27.81 16.75
CA TRP A 139 4.96 -26.72 16.87
C TRP A 139 3.58 -27.25 17.28
N GLU A 140 3.11 -28.35 16.68
CA GLU A 140 1.83 -28.97 17.00
C GLU A 140 1.81 -29.52 18.43
N ALA A 141 2.92 -30.10 18.90
CA ALA A 141 3.05 -30.53 20.29
C ALA A 141 2.94 -29.34 21.27
N GLY A 142 3.55 -28.21 20.94
CA GLY A 142 3.40 -26.96 21.71
C GLY A 142 1.99 -26.39 21.66
N TRP A 143 1.36 -26.38 20.48
CA TRP A 143 -0.03 -25.97 20.29
C TRP A 143 -0.99 -26.79 21.16
N ARG A 144 -0.88 -28.12 21.16
CA ARG A 144 -1.69 -29.01 22.01
C ARG A 144 -1.52 -28.69 23.49
N GLN A 145 -0.31 -28.35 23.93
CA GLN A 145 -0.06 -27.95 25.32
C GLN A 145 -0.67 -26.59 25.67
N LEU A 146 -0.61 -25.62 24.75
CA LEU A 146 -1.27 -24.33 24.90
C LEU A 146 -2.79 -24.49 25.04
N VAL A 147 -3.42 -25.26 24.14
CA VAL A 147 -4.86 -25.55 24.19
C VAL A 147 -5.20 -26.21 25.53
N ALA A 148 -4.45 -27.25 25.92
CA ALA A 148 -4.67 -27.93 27.20
C ALA A 148 -4.55 -26.97 28.40
N ALA A 149 -3.55 -26.08 28.42
CA ALA A 149 -3.33 -25.11 29.48
C ALA A 149 -4.48 -24.09 29.58
N LEU A 150 -4.97 -23.56 28.45
CA LEU A 150 -6.09 -22.62 28.42
C LEU A 150 -7.42 -23.30 28.74
N SER A 151 -7.67 -24.50 28.21
CA SER A 151 -8.87 -25.29 28.51
C SER A 151 -8.94 -25.66 30.00
N ALA A 152 -7.81 -26.03 30.62
CA ALA A 152 -7.75 -26.32 32.05
C ALA A 152 -8.15 -25.12 32.94
N GLN A 153 -8.01 -23.91 32.42
CA GLN A 153 -8.42 -22.67 33.09
C GLN A 153 -9.80 -22.16 32.63
N ALA A 154 -10.50 -22.87 31.73
CA ALA A 154 -11.72 -22.41 31.05
C ALA A 154 -11.54 -21.07 30.30
N ARG A 155 -10.36 -20.90 29.67
CA ARG A 155 -9.95 -19.68 28.96
C ARG A 155 -9.66 -19.89 27.49
N LEU A 156 -10.04 -21.03 26.93
CA LEU A 156 -9.82 -21.29 25.50
C LEU A 156 -10.51 -20.26 24.62
N ASP A 157 -11.72 -19.83 25.00
CA ASP A 157 -12.47 -18.77 24.31
C ASP A 157 -11.79 -17.40 24.38
N ALA A 158 -10.81 -17.19 25.26
CA ALA A 158 -10.05 -15.94 25.33
C ALA A 158 -8.89 -15.88 24.34
N LEU A 159 -8.57 -17.00 23.67
CA LEU A 159 -7.56 -17.05 22.61
C LEU A 159 -8.15 -16.54 21.30
N ILE A 160 -7.47 -15.56 20.71
CA ILE A 160 -7.81 -14.94 19.43
C ILE A 160 -6.60 -15.10 18.52
N VAL A 161 -6.85 -15.65 17.34
CA VAL A 161 -5.81 -15.88 16.33
C VAL A 161 -5.85 -14.74 15.32
N ASN A 162 -4.78 -13.98 15.24
CA ASN A 162 -4.50 -13.08 14.13
C ASN A 162 -4.05 -13.92 12.93
N GLU A 163 -4.99 -14.30 12.07
CA GLU A 163 -4.72 -15.14 10.90
C GLU A 163 -4.13 -14.29 9.77
N VAL A 164 -2.81 -14.16 9.79
CA VAL A 164 -2.07 -13.24 8.94
C VAL A 164 -1.02 -13.98 8.12
N TYR A 165 -0.94 -13.62 6.84
CA TYR A 165 -0.05 -14.21 5.86
C TYR A 165 0.97 -13.19 5.36
N TRP A 166 2.14 -13.65 4.96
CA TRP A 166 3.17 -12.82 4.33
C TRP A 166 2.61 -12.18 3.05
N GLY A 167 2.76 -10.87 2.95
CA GLY A 167 2.43 -10.10 1.76
C GLY A 167 3.34 -10.47 0.60
N SER A 168 2.78 -10.46 -0.61
CA SER A 168 3.52 -10.75 -1.85
C SER A 168 4.01 -9.49 -2.58
N ALA A 169 3.56 -8.31 -2.13
CA ALA A 169 3.91 -7.03 -2.73
C ALA A 169 4.02 -5.92 -1.69
N CYS A 170 4.78 -4.90 -2.04
CA CYS A 170 4.94 -3.66 -1.29
C CYS A 170 3.98 -2.57 -1.77
N SER A 171 3.84 -1.52 -0.97
CA SER A 171 2.95 -0.37 -1.24
C SER A 171 3.33 0.44 -2.48
N ASP A 172 4.56 0.28 -3.00
CA ASP A 172 5.04 0.84 -4.26
C ASP A 172 4.96 -0.13 -5.45
N GLY A 173 4.42 -1.33 -5.24
CA GLY A 173 4.29 -2.37 -6.26
C GLY A 173 5.55 -3.22 -6.49
N THR A 174 6.63 -3.00 -5.73
CA THR A 174 7.80 -3.88 -5.73
C THR A 174 7.56 -5.14 -4.90
N ASP A 175 8.39 -6.17 -5.09
CA ASP A 175 8.42 -7.34 -4.18
C ASP A 175 9.53 -7.19 -3.13
N PHE A 176 9.79 -8.24 -2.36
CA PHE A 176 10.72 -8.23 -1.23
C PHE A 176 12.13 -8.74 -1.60
N SER A 177 12.45 -8.79 -2.90
CA SER A 177 13.76 -9.23 -3.37
C SER A 177 14.84 -8.15 -3.13
N PRO A 178 16.10 -8.55 -2.83
CA PRO A 178 16.60 -9.94 -2.78
C PRO A 178 16.40 -10.66 -1.45
N GLU A 179 16.00 -9.97 -0.37
CA GLU A 179 15.97 -10.52 0.99
C GLU A 179 14.96 -11.66 1.16
N TYR A 180 13.81 -11.56 0.49
CA TYR A 180 12.80 -12.62 0.43
C TYR A 180 12.38 -12.83 -1.01
N SER A 181 12.62 -14.03 -1.52
CA SER A 181 12.12 -14.42 -2.84
C SER A 181 10.62 -14.71 -2.79
N ARG A 182 9.98 -14.74 -3.98
CA ARG A 182 8.57 -15.14 -4.08
C ARG A 182 8.33 -16.57 -3.62
N ASP A 183 9.31 -17.45 -3.78
CA ASP A 183 9.23 -18.84 -3.32
C ASP A 183 9.33 -18.92 -1.79
N ASP A 184 10.13 -18.06 -1.15
CA ASP A 184 10.18 -17.97 0.32
C ASP A 184 8.83 -17.52 0.89
N VAL A 185 8.21 -16.49 0.29
CA VAL A 185 6.87 -16.01 0.68
C VAL A 185 5.82 -17.11 0.49
N ALA A 186 5.85 -17.82 -0.64
CA ALA A 186 4.92 -18.91 -0.91
C ALA A 186 5.10 -20.08 0.06
N GLN A 187 6.34 -20.46 0.38
CA GLN A 187 6.65 -21.53 1.34
C GLN A 187 6.20 -21.15 2.75
N ALA A 188 6.48 -19.92 3.19
CA ALA A 188 6.03 -19.43 4.49
C ALA A 188 4.50 -19.44 4.60
N ASN A 189 3.80 -18.94 3.57
CA ASN A 189 2.33 -18.93 3.57
C ASN A 189 1.70 -20.32 3.50
N ALA A 190 2.30 -21.26 2.77
CA ALA A 190 1.89 -22.66 2.77
C ALA A 190 1.99 -23.28 4.16
N PHE A 191 3.08 -22.98 4.88
CA PHE A 191 3.31 -23.46 6.23
C PHE A 191 2.33 -22.82 7.23
N LEU A 192 2.11 -21.51 7.14
CA LEU A 192 1.11 -20.80 7.93
C LEU A 192 -0.29 -21.38 7.72
N ALA A 193 -0.70 -21.63 6.48
CA ALA A 193 -1.99 -22.24 6.17
C ALA A 193 -2.16 -23.61 6.82
N ARG A 194 -1.10 -24.45 6.83
CA ARG A 194 -1.11 -25.75 7.52
C ARG A 194 -1.29 -25.59 9.02
N GLN A 195 -0.62 -24.62 9.64
CA GLN A 195 -0.75 -24.34 11.07
C GLN A 195 -2.15 -23.83 11.42
N TYR A 196 -2.68 -22.86 10.67
CA TYR A 196 -4.03 -22.35 10.88
C TYR A 196 -5.12 -23.40 10.66
N ALA A 197 -4.95 -24.30 9.68
CA ALA A 197 -5.84 -25.44 9.50
C ALA A 197 -5.86 -26.35 10.72
N ARG A 198 -4.69 -26.63 11.32
CA ARG A 198 -4.59 -27.41 12.56
C ARG A 198 -5.26 -26.71 13.73
N MET A 199 -5.07 -25.39 13.90
CA MET A 199 -5.69 -24.63 15.00
C MET A 199 -7.22 -24.65 14.95
N ARG A 200 -7.81 -24.63 13.74
CA ARG A 200 -9.27 -24.72 13.53
C ARG A 200 -9.90 -26.03 14.00
N GLU A 201 -9.10 -27.07 14.22
CA GLU A 201 -9.61 -28.31 14.82
C GLU A 201 -9.94 -28.13 16.32
N ASP A 202 -9.31 -27.17 16.99
CA ASP A 202 -9.46 -26.90 18.43
C ASP A 202 -10.22 -25.60 18.73
N LEU A 203 -10.30 -24.66 17.78
CA LEU A 203 -10.87 -23.33 17.95
C LEU A 203 -12.08 -23.09 17.04
N ALA A 204 -13.00 -22.24 17.49
CA ALA A 204 -14.12 -21.78 16.67
C ALA A 204 -13.64 -20.74 15.63
N ASP A 205 -14.25 -20.73 14.44
CA ASP A 205 -13.91 -19.79 13.36
C ASP A 205 -14.02 -18.33 13.81
N GLU A 206 -14.94 -18.06 14.73
CA GLU A 206 -15.13 -16.76 15.36
C GLU A 206 -13.90 -16.21 16.10
N GLN A 207 -12.94 -17.06 16.48
CA GLN A 207 -11.70 -16.71 17.17
C GLN A 207 -10.59 -16.28 16.19
N PHE A 208 -10.80 -16.40 14.89
CA PHE A 208 -9.84 -16.01 13.87
C PHE A 208 -10.16 -14.61 13.32
N LEU A 209 -9.16 -13.73 13.33
CA LEU A 209 -9.22 -12.45 12.64
C LEU A 209 -8.70 -12.65 11.23
N HIS A 210 -9.59 -12.50 10.25
CA HIS A 210 -9.26 -12.65 8.83
C HIS A 210 -8.96 -11.30 8.17
N PHE A 211 -8.09 -11.34 7.17
CA PHE A 211 -7.72 -10.18 6.36
C PHE A 211 -7.86 -10.52 4.89
N ASP A 212 -8.33 -9.57 4.09
CA ASP A 212 -8.21 -9.70 2.64
C ASP A 212 -6.72 -9.70 2.28
N SER A 213 -6.32 -10.65 1.44
CA SER A 213 -5.01 -10.68 0.80
C SER A 213 -4.58 -9.34 0.18
N THR A 214 -5.52 -8.52 -0.30
CA THR A 214 -5.25 -7.17 -0.84
C THR A 214 -4.87 -6.15 0.25
N SER A 215 -5.18 -6.44 1.51
CA SER A 215 -4.80 -5.63 2.68
C SER A 215 -3.43 -6.03 3.25
N LEU A 216 -2.91 -7.21 2.89
CA LEU A 216 -1.61 -7.73 3.32
C LEU A 216 -0.49 -7.19 2.42
N VAL A 217 -0.32 -5.87 2.41
CA VAL A 217 0.66 -5.16 1.59
C VAL A 217 1.79 -4.64 2.48
N GLY A 218 3.04 -4.95 2.12
CA GLY A 218 4.22 -4.46 2.84
C GLY A 218 4.40 -2.95 2.70
N ALA A 219 4.59 -2.24 3.80
CA ALA A 219 4.97 -0.84 3.80
C ALA A 219 6.47 -0.70 3.53
N ILE A 220 6.82 0.05 2.48
CA ILE A 220 8.22 0.37 2.16
C ILE A 220 8.88 1.27 3.21
N ASP A 221 8.08 2.01 3.96
CA ASP A 221 8.45 2.98 4.98
C ASP A 221 8.07 2.49 6.39
N HIS A 222 7.92 1.16 6.57
CA HIS A 222 7.68 0.59 7.88
C HIS A 222 8.84 0.89 8.83
N GLN A 223 8.52 1.14 10.10
CA GLN A 223 9.52 1.47 11.13
C GLN A 223 10.59 0.40 11.35
N TRP A 224 10.32 -0.84 10.93
CA TRP A 224 11.23 -1.99 11.01
C TRP A 224 11.85 -2.36 9.66
N GLY A 225 11.73 -1.48 8.65
CA GLY A 225 12.21 -1.71 7.30
C GLY A 225 11.24 -2.50 6.41
N LYS A 226 11.60 -2.70 5.15
CA LYS A 226 10.80 -3.39 4.15
C LYS A 226 10.80 -4.91 4.41
N SER A 227 9.63 -5.52 4.58
CA SER A 227 9.48 -6.97 4.82
C SER A 227 8.07 -7.45 4.46
N PRO A 228 7.88 -8.72 4.03
CA PRO A 228 6.56 -9.27 3.71
C PRO A 228 5.56 -9.27 4.86
N PHE A 229 6.02 -9.09 6.09
CA PHE A 229 5.18 -9.04 7.30
C PHE A 229 5.22 -7.67 8.00
N HIS A 230 5.63 -6.61 7.29
CA HIS A 230 5.62 -5.23 7.78
C HIS A 230 4.57 -4.43 7.02
N TYR A 231 3.31 -4.53 7.42
CA TYR A 231 2.18 -4.08 6.61
C TYR A 231 1.95 -2.56 6.63
N VAL A 232 1.18 -2.07 5.66
CA VAL A 232 0.64 -0.71 5.64
C VAL A 232 -0.30 -0.45 6.82
N ALA A 233 -0.45 0.83 7.22
CA ALA A 233 -1.24 1.23 8.40
C ALA A 233 -2.67 0.66 8.42
N GLY A 234 -3.32 0.51 7.26
CA GLY A 234 -4.67 -0.03 7.14
C GLY A 234 -4.82 -1.46 7.70
N TYR A 235 -3.76 -2.27 7.67
CA TYR A 235 -3.76 -3.60 8.27
C TYR A 235 -3.99 -3.53 9.80
N TYR A 236 -3.25 -2.66 10.49
CA TYR A 236 -3.32 -2.54 11.94
C TYR A 236 -4.66 -1.95 12.41
N THR A 237 -5.24 -1.03 11.64
CA THR A 237 -6.61 -0.56 11.88
C THR A 237 -7.62 -1.70 11.74
N HIS A 238 -7.49 -2.53 10.70
CA HIS A 238 -8.38 -3.68 10.50
C HIS A 238 -8.27 -4.72 11.63
N LEU A 239 -7.05 -4.95 12.13
CA LEU A 239 -6.81 -5.84 13.27
C LEU A 239 -7.56 -5.35 14.52
N LEU A 240 -7.45 -4.07 14.85
CA LEU A 240 -8.12 -3.49 16.01
C LEU A 240 -9.64 -3.51 15.86
N ASP A 241 -10.15 -3.18 14.67
CA ASP A 241 -11.60 -3.25 14.40
C ASP A 241 -12.13 -4.69 14.51
N GLY A 242 -11.33 -5.68 14.07
CA GLY A 242 -11.63 -7.10 14.24
C GLY A 242 -11.69 -7.51 15.70
N LEU A 243 -10.72 -7.07 16.50
CA LEU A 243 -10.65 -7.31 17.93
C LEU A 243 -11.83 -6.66 18.67
N ASP A 244 -12.18 -5.42 18.33
CA ASP A 244 -13.33 -4.71 18.91
C ASP A 244 -14.64 -5.43 18.62
N ARG A 245 -14.83 -5.92 17.39
CA ARG A 245 -16.01 -6.74 17.02
C ARG A 245 -16.05 -8.03 17.84
N TYR A 246 -14.92 -8.68 18.02
CA TYR A 246 -14.81 -9.90 18.81
C TYR A 246 -15.26 -9.66 20.26
N VAL A 247 -14.68 -8.63 20.91
CA VAL A 247 -14.97 -8.26 22.30
C VAL A 247 -16.42 -7.81 22.48
N ALA A 248 -16.97 -7.04 21.53
CA ALA A 248 -18.36 -6.60 21.59
C ALA A 248 -19.33 -7.79 21.56
N ARG A 249 -19.05 -8.80 20.73
CA ARG A 249 -19.88 -10.00 20.60
C ARG A 249 -19.80 -10.89 21.85
N THR A 250 -18.61 -11.17 22.35
CA THR A 250 -18.44 -12.00 23.56
C THR A 250 -18.94 -11.29 24.82
N GLY A 251 -18.74 -9.96 24.91
CA GLY A 251 -19.29 -9.13 25.98
C GLY A 251 -20.83 -9.05 26.00
N ALA A 252 -21.50 -9.19 24.85
CA ALA A 252 -22.96 -9.26 24.76
C ALA A 252 -23.54 -10.65 25.10
N ALA A 253 -22.78 -11.73 24.85
CA ALA A 253 -23.15 -13.09 25.22
C ALA A 253 -23.14 -13.28 26.76
N VAL A 254 -22.12 -12.74 27.44
CA VAL A 254 -22.00 -12.79 28.91
C VAL A 254 -23.12 -11.99 29.61
N ALA A 255 -23.55 -10.86 29.02
CA ALA A 255 -24.65 -10.04 29.56
C ALA A 255 -26.03 -10.75 29.43
N LYS A 256 -26.27 -11.50 28.35
CA LYS A 256 -27.50 -12.28 28.17
C LYS A 256 -27.58 -13.48 29.12
N THR A 257 -26.46 -14.14 29.43
CA THR A 257 -26.44 -15.23 30.42
C THR A 257 -26.66 -14.77 31.87
N SER A 258 -26.41 -13.48 32.18
CA SER A 258 -26.71 -12.92 33.50
C SER A 258 -28.16 -12.46 33.70
N GLU A 259 -28.92 -12.24 32.61
CA GLU A 259 -30.31 -11.76 32.68
C GLU A 259 -31.37 -12.88 32.66
N GLU A 260 -31.03 -14.12 32.30
CA GLU A 260 -32.00 -15.23 32.22
C GLU A 260 -32.27 -15.97 33.55
N GLN A 261 -31.71 -15.51 34.67
CA GLN A 261 -32.15 -15.93 36.02
C GLN A 261 -33.07 -14.88 36.66
N GLY A 262 -34.29 -14.72 36.12
CA GLY A 262 -35.26 -13.80 36.72
C GLY A 262 -36.63 -13.75 36.04
N SER A 263 -37.53 -14.66 36.43
CA SER A 263 -38.99 -14.41 36.60
C SER A 263 -39.80 -13.74 35.48
N SER A 264 -40.53 -14.58 34.74
CA SER A 264 -41.97 -14.51 34.40
C SER A 264 -42.71 -13.16 34.18
N VAL A 265 -43.36 -13.11 33.01
CA VAL A 265 -44.75 -12.66 32.69
C VAL A 265 -45.10 -11.16 32.76
N GLY A 266 -45.58 -10.61 31.64
CA GLY A 266 -46.33 -9.35 31.61
C GLY A 266 -46.65 -8.80 30.20
N ILE A 267 -47.93 -8.79 29.85
CA ILE A 267 -48.53 -8.46 28.53
C ILE A 267 -48.72 -6.93 28.36
N VAL A 268 -48.80 -6.41 27.11
CA VAL A 268 -49.89 -5.55 26.53
C VAL A 268 -49.45 -4.58 25.40
N ARG A 269 -49.90 -4.91 24.18
CA ARG A 269 -50.66 -4.17 23.12
C ARG A 269 -50.38 -2.70 22.71
N GLY A 270 -50.26 -2.53 21.37
CA GLY A 270 -51.06 -1.62 20.49
C GLY A 270 -50.68 -0.13 20.48
N GLN A 271 -50.74 0.67 19.41
CA GLN A 271 -51.31 0.55 18.06
C GLN A 271 -50.82 1.75 17.20
N ASP A 272 -50.62 1.51 15.89
CA ASP A 272 -50.85 2.36 14.70
C ASP A 272 -50.53 3.87 14.67
N LYS A 273 -49.77 4.30 13.62
CA LYS A 273 -50.33 5.06 12.47
C LYS A 273 -49.35 5.28 11.30
N LEU A 274 -49.85 4.94 10.11
CA LEU A 274 -49.41 5.27 8.75
C LEU A 274 -48.96 6.74 8.56
N ARG A 275 -47.94 6.96 7.69
CA ARG A 275 -48.17 7.52 6.33
C ARG A 275 -46.93 7.44 5.43
N LEU A 276 -47.11 6.70 4.33
CA LEU A 276 -46.34 6.74 3.08
C LEU A 276 -46.77 7.95 2.23
N ALA A 277 -45.78 8.58 1.58
CA ALA A 277 -45.82 9.17 0.24
C ALA A 277 -44.36 9.44 -0.16
N GLY A 278 -43.78 8.97 -1.26
CA GLY A 278 -44.32 8.35 -2.46
C GLY A 278 -43.53 8.89 -3.65
N SER A 279 -42.49 8.18 -4.09
CA SER A 279 -42.00 8.23 -5.46
C SER A 279 -41.60 6.83 -5.86
N ARG A 280 -42.51 6.20 -6.61
CA ARG A 280 -42.37 4.86 -7.19
C ARG A 280 -41.22 4.88 -8.19
N PHE A 281 -40.08 4.26 -7.85
CA PHE A 281 -39.29 3.60 -8.87
C PHE A 281 -39.88 2.21 -9.06
N ARG A 282 -40.30 1.91 -10.30
CA ARG A 282 -40.60 0.55 -10.71
C ARG A 282 -39.33 -0.28 -10.44
N HIS A 283 -39.39 -1.18 -9.46
CA HIS A 283 -38.55 -2.36 -9.53
C HIS A 283 -39.04 -3.13 -10.76
N GLU A 284 -38.31 -3.01 -11.87
CA GLU A 284 -38.26 -4.11 -12.82
C GLU A 284 -37.73 -5.30 -12.02
N ASP A 285 -38.51 -6.38 -12.01
CA ASP A 285 -38.09 -7.67 -11.46
C ASP A 285 -36.76 -8.05 -12.13
N ALA A 286 -35.66 -7.81 -11.43
CA ALA A 286 -34.33 -8.07 -11.93
C ALA A 286 -34.21 -9.59 -12.11
N THR A 287 -34.20 -10.02 -13.37
CA THR A 287 -34.00 -11.42 -13.73
C THR A 287 -32.68 -11.87 -13.10
N PRO A 288 -32.65 -13.01 -12.37
CA PRO A 288 -31.43 -13.45 -11.70
C PRO A 288 -30.29 -13.62 -12.72
N VAL A 289 -29.13 -13.05 -12.39
CA VAL A 289 -27.90 -13.20 -13.16
C VAL A 289 -27.54 -14.68 -13.14
N THR A 290 -27.37 -15.26 -14.33
CA THR A 290 -27.05 -16.70 -14.51
C THR A 290 -25.73 -16.90 -15.24
N ALA A 291 -25.06 -15.82 -15.62
CA ALA A 291 -23.87 -15.81 -16.45
C ALA A 291 -22.93 -14.68 -15.99
N TRP A 292 -21.62 -14.90 -16.08
CA TRP A 292 -20.57 -13.96 -15.72
C TRP A 292 -19.47 -14.00 -16.78
N TYR A 293 -18.83 -12.87 -17.06
CA TYR A 293 -17.88 -12.74 -18.15
C TYR A 293 -16.69 -11.84 -17.81
N SER A 294 -15.52 -12.18 -18.32
CA SER A 294 -14.35 -11.30 -18.36
C SER A 294 -13.63 -11.41 -19.70
N ASP A 295 -13.21 -10.28 -20.25
CA ASP A 295 -12.42 -10.26 -21.49
C ASP A 295 -11.06 -10.92 -21.27
N ARG A 296 -10.47 -10.76 -20.08
CA ARG A 296 -9.12 -11.25 -19.79
C ARG A 296 -8.85 -11.48 -18.30
N VAL A 297 -8.21 -12.61 -17.99
CA VAL A 297 -7.66 -12.92 -16.66
C VAL A 297 -6.23 -13.44 -16.80
N ILE A 298 -5.29 -12.92 -16.01
CA ILE A 298 -3.89 -13.32 -16.04
C ILE A 298 -3.64 -14.30 -14.89
N LEU A 299 -3.16 -15.50 -15.22
CA LEU A 299 -2.69 -16.48 -14.25
C LEU A 299 -1.15 -16.45 -14.21
N GLN A 300 -0.57 -16.14 -13.06
CA GLN A 300 0.88 -16.21 -12.87
C GLN A 300 1.18 -16.64 -11.44
N LYS A 301 2.30 -17.35 -11.24
CA LYS A 301 2.75 -17.79 -9.91
C LYS A 301 2.88 -16.56 -9.00
N GLY A 302 2.05 -16.47 -7.96
CA GLY A 302 2.04 -15.36 -7.00
C GLY A 302 1.15 -14.15 -7.34
N MET A 303 0.39 -14.15 -8.44
CA MET A 303 -0.67 -13.17 -8.72
C MET A 303 -2.06 -13.74 -8.38
N GLN A 304 -3.03 -12.88 -8.03
CA GLN A 304 -4.44 -13.28 -8.00
C GLN A 304 -4.88 -13.64 -9.42
N GLY A 305 -5.16 -14.92 -9.67
CA GLY A 305 -5.69 -15.43 -10.94
C GLY A 305 -7.21 -15.28 -11.03
N LEU A 306 -7.88 -16.26 -11.63
CA LEU A 306 -9.35 -16.35 -11.57
C LEU A 306 -9.75 -16.95 -10.22
N GLU A 307 -10.43 -16.17 -9.39
CA GLU A 307 -11.06 -16.63 -8.15
C GLU A 307 -12.53 -16.22 -8.13
N VAL A 308 -13.40 -17.19 -7.84
CA VAL A 308 -14.85 -17.04 -7.86
C VAL A 308 -15.40 -17.58 -6.54
N SER A 309 -16.00 -16.70 -5.76
CA SER A 309 -16.79 -17.06 -4.59
C SER A 309 -18.11 -17.68 -5.05
N VAL A 310 -18.48 -18.80 -4.44
CA VAL A 310 -19.65 -19.59 -4.80
C VAL A 310 -20.58 -19.71 -3.60
N ARG A 311 -21.86 -19.43 -3.81
CA ARG A 311 -22.94 -19.74 -2.86
C ARG A 311 -24.00 -20.57 -3.55
N ALA A 312 -24.04 -21.86 -3.24
CA ALA A 312 -25.06 -22.79 -3.72
C ALA A 312 -25.90 -23.30 -2.54
N THR A 313 -27.22 -23.41 -2.71
CA THR A 313 -28.13 -23.96 -1.69
C THR A 313 -28.41 -25.45 -1.89
N ALA A 314 -28.07 -25.98 -3.06
CA ALA A 314 -28.19 -27.40 -3.43
C ALA A 314 -27.12 -27.74 -4.47
N ALA A 315 -26.92 -29.05 -4.71
CA ALA A 315 -26.01 -29.52 -5.74
C ALA A 315 -26.40 -28.95 -7.12
N THR A 316 -25.47 -28.25 -7.76
CA THR A 316 -25.67 -27.58 -9.05
C THR A 316 -24.38 -27.64 -9.87
N ARG A 317 -24.46 -27.22 -11.13
CA ARG A 317 -23.34 -27.18 -12.07
C ARG A 317 -23.00 -25.75 -12.42
N ILE A 318 -21.70 -25.46 -12.40
CA ILE A 318 -21.10 -24.25 -12.94
C ILE A 318 -20.36 -24.65 -14.21
N ARG A 319 -20.63 -23.99 -15.33
CA ARG A 319 -19.87 -24.15 -16.56
C ARG A 319 -18.86 -23.02 -16.66
N LEU A 320 -17.58 -23.37 -16.76
CA LEU A 320 -16.50 -22.41 -17.00
C LEU A 320 -15.92 -22.64 -18.38
N SER A 321 -15.68 -21.56 -19.11
CA SER A 321 -14.96 -21.63 -20.38
C SER A 321 -14.01 -20.45 -20.53
N ALA A 322 -12.82 -20.66 -21.08
CA ALA A 322 -11.88 -19.61 -21.47
C ALA A 322 -11.07 -20.02 -22.71
N THR A 323 -10.48 -19.07 -23.43
CA THR A 323 -9.42 -19.29 -24.42
C THR A 323 -8.09 -19.12 -23.71
N VAL A 324 -7.21 -20.12 -23.76
CA VAL A 324 -5.97 -20.16 -22.98
C VAL A 324 -4.79 -19.83 -23.87
N ASN A 325 -4.18 -18.68 -23.63
CA ASN A 325 -2.98 -18.20 -24.29
C ASN A 325 -1.76 -18.52 -23.41
N GLY A 326 -1.20 -19.72 -23.60
CA GLY A 326 0.01 -20.18 -22.91
C GLY A 326 0.49 -21.54 -23.44
N ASP A 327 1.79 -21.81 -23.33
CA ASP A 327 2.37 -23.08 -23.79
C ASP A 327 2.06 -24.22 -22.81
N LEU A 328 1.09 -25.07 -23.17
CA LEU A 328 0.67 -26.24 -22.41
C LEU A 328 1.41 -27.54 -22.79
N SER A 329 2.52 -27.45 -23.53
CA SER A 329 3.32 -28.62 -23.87
C SER A 329 3.95 -29.30 -22.63
N GLY A 330 4.36 -30.56 -22.79
CA GLY A 330 4.99 -31.33 -21.72
C GLY A 330 4.09 -31.53 -20.48
N ASN A 331 4.65 -31.30 -19.30
CA ASN A 331 4.01 -31.51 -18.00
C ASN A 331 3.25 -30.27 -17.47
N ARG A 332 3.07 -29.24 -18.30
CA ARG A 332 2.35 -28.01 -17.96
C ARG A 332 0.83 -28.23 -17.92
N ASN A 333 0.17 -27.61 -16.94
CA ASN A 333 -1.26 -27.81 -16.70
C ASN A 333 -1.93 -26.61 -16.01
N LEU A 334 -3.24 -26.47 -16.20
CA LEU A 334 -4.06 -25.59 -15.38
C LEU A 334 -4.73 -26.39 -14.27
N LEU A 335 -4.76 -25.86 -13.06
CA LEU A 335 -5.42 -26.48 -11.92
C LEU A 335 -6.70 -25.74 -11.60
N LEU A 336 -7.79 -26.47 -11.43
CA LEU A 336 -8.97 -25.97 -10.74
C LEU A 336 -8.85 -26.40 -9.28
N VAL A 337 -8.77 -25.44 -8.37
CA VAL A 337 -8.78 -25.64 -6.93
C VAL A 337 -10.14 -25.24 -6.38
N VAL A 338 -10.69 -26.08 -5.51
CA VAL A 338 -11.92 -25.80 -4.77
C VAL A 338 -11.64 -25.78 -3.28
N ALA A 339 -12.29 -24.85 -2.58
CA ALA A 339 -12.23 -24.75 -1.14
C ALA A 339 -13.60 -24.45 -0.55
N GLY A 340 -13.77 -24.76 0.72
CA GLY A 340 -15.01 -24.58 1.46
C GLY A 340 -15.03 -25.41 2.75
N GLU A 341 -16.18 -25.44 3.41
CA GLU A 341 -16.35 -25.98 4.75
C GLU A 341 -16.93 -27.39 4.73
N ASN A 342 -16.55 -28.23 5.70
CA ASN A 342 -17.10 -29.58 5.89
C ASN A 342 -16.96 -30.49 4.65
N ILE A 343 -15.89 -30.30 3.88
CA ILE A 343 -15.58 -31.10 2.69
C ILE A 343 -14.90 -32.42 3.10
N LEU A 344 -15.50 -33.55 2.73
CA LEU A 344 -14.94 -34.88 2.97
C LEU A 344 -14.05 -35.33 1.81
N ASP A 345 -12.89 -35.93 2.13
CA ASP A 345 -11.92 -36.44 1.14
C ASP A 345 -12.57 -37.41 0.13
N ALA A 346 -13.43 -38.31 0.63
CA ALA A 346 -14.11 -39.31 -0.19
C ALA A 346 -15.05 -38.69 -1.25
N ASP A 347 -15.75 -37.62 -0.87
CA ASP A 347 -16.68 -36.92 -1.77
C ASP A 347 -15.92 -36.16 -2.87
N MET A 348 -14.83 -35.50 -2.49
CA MET A 348 -13.97 -34.79 -3.45
C MET A 348 -13.29 -35.75 -4.41
N HIS A 349 -12.83 -36.89 -3.91
CA HIS A 349 -12.25 -37.93 -4.76
C HIS A 349 -13.29 -38.50 -5.74
N ALA A 350 -14.52 -38.76 -5.27
CA ALA A 350 -15.62 -39.18 -6.14
C ALA A 350 -15.97 -38.14 -7.21
N MET A 351 -15.74 -36.84 -6.93
CA MET A 351 -15.89 -35.74 -7.88
C MET A 351 -14.65 -35.47 -8.75
N GLY A 352 -13.61 -36.31 -8.66
CA GLY A 352 -12.40 -36.24 -9.49
C GLY A 352 -11.36 -35.22 -9.00
N TYR A 353 -11.45 -34.78 -7.75
CA TYR A 353 -10.44 -33.91 -7.13
C TYR A 353 -9.42 -34.72 -6.31
N MET A 354 -8.19 -34.21 -6.30
CA MET A 354 -7.09 -34.73 -5.51
C MET A 354 -6.78 -33.76 -4.37
N LYS A 355 -6.44 -34.31 -3.20
CA LYS A 355 -6.04 -33.50 -2.05
C LYS A 355 -4.61 -33.00 -2.23
N SER A 356 -4.40 -31.73 -1.94
CA SER A 356 -3.07 -31.11 -1.83
C SER A 356 -3.03 -30.12 -0.68
N TRP A 357 -1.85 -29.55 -0.44
CA TRP A 357 -1.66 -28.48 0.54
C TRP A 357 -2.34 -27.15 0.15
N VAL A 358 -2.69 -26.93 -1.13
CA VAL A 358 -3.45 -25.75 -1.61
C VAL A 358 -4.97 -25.95 -1.62
N GLY A 359 -5.46 -27.09 -1.12
CA GLY A 359 -6.87 -27.49 -1.19
C GLY A 359 -7.09 -28.69 -2.12
N TYR A 360 -8.35 -28.90 -2.51
CA TYR A 360 -8.73 -29.97 -3.44
C TYR A 360 -8.61 -29.47 -4.87
N PHE A 361 -7.80 -30.13 -5.68
CA PHE A 361 -7.50 -29.67 -7.03
C PHE A 361 -7.76 -30.75 -8.07
N ARG A 362 -8.04 -30.33 -9.31
CA ARG A 362 -8.03 -31.21 -10.48
C ARG A 362 -7.30 -30.55 -11.64
N TYR A 363 -6.68 -31.38 -12.47
CA TYR A 363 -6.05 -30.92 -13.70
C TYR A 363 -7.11 -30.62 -14.77
N LEU A 364 -6.96 -29.49 -15.47
CA LEU A 364 -7.90 -29.03 -16.49
C LEU A 364 -7.43 -29.31 -17.92
N LYS A 365 -6.20 -29.79 -18.12
CA LYS A 365 -5.66 -30.11 -19.46
C LYS A 365 -6.52 -31.12 -20.22
N SER A 366 -7.17 -32.07 -19.55
CA SER A 366 -8.11 -33.02 -20.18
C SER A 366 -9.35 -32.35 -20.77
N ASP A 367 -9.73 -31.20 -20.20
CA ASP A 367 -10.93 -30.43 -20.53
C ASP A 367 -10.65 -29.41 -21.65
N MET A 368 -9.43 -29.42 -22.18
CA MET A 368 -9.01 -28.56 -23.27
C MET A 368 -9.18 -29.23 -24.64
N ARG A 369 -9.58 -28.44 -25.62
CA ARG A 369 -9.54 -28.78 -27.05
C ARG A 369 -8.86 -27.63 -27.76
N GLU A 370 -7.69 -27.90 -28.32
CA GLU A 370 -6.80 -26.84 -28.83
C GLU A 370 -6.52 -25.80 -27.73
N GLU A 371 -6.79 -24.53 -27.97
CA GLU A 371 -6.62 -23.43 -27.00
C GLU A 371 -7.88 -23.21 -26.13
N ARG A 372 -8.99 -23.91 -26.39
CA ARG A 372 -10.26 -23.70 -25.70
C ARG A 372 -10.37 -24.61 -24.48
N LEU A 373 -10.50 -24.01 -23.30
CA LEU A 373 -10.90 -24.68 -22.06
C LEU A 373 -12.42 -24.63 -21.92
N THR A 374 -13.06 -25.78 -21.71
CA THR A 374 -14.48 -25.86 -21.31
C THR A 374 -14.65 -26.95 -20.26
N THR A 375 -15.05 -26.57 -19.06
CA THR A 375 -15.13 -27.48 -17.91
C THR A 375 -16.43 -27.29 -17.15
N GLU A 376 -17.00 -28.40 -16.65
CA GLU A 376 -18.17 -28.38 -15.76
C GLU A 376 -17.75 -28.71 -14.33
N ILE A 377 -18.18 -27.87 -13.40
CA ILE A 377 -17.81 -27.90 -12.00
C ILE A 377 -19.08 -28.18 -11.21
N VAL A 378 -19.14 -29.34 -10.57
CA VAL A 378 -20.22 -29.66 -9.63
C VAL A 378 -19.91 -28.96 -8.33
N VAL A 379 -20.86 -28.16 -7.84
CA VAL A 379 -20.78 -27.48 -6.55
C VAL A 379 -22.03 -27.76 -5.73
N ASP A 380 -21.87 -27.79 -4.41
CA ASP A 380 -22.98 -27.81 -3.46
C ASP A 380 -22.73 -26.79 -2.36
N SER A 381 -23.54 -26.81 -1.29
CA SER A 381 -23.45 -25.84 -0.20
C SER A 381 -22.12 -25.83 0.56
N ARG A 382 -21.27 -26.85 0.38
CA ARG A 382 -19.97 -26.98 1.05
C ARG A 382 -18.85 -26.28 0.30
N ILE A 383 -18.98 -26.09 -1.02
CA ILE A 383 -17.95 -25.45 -1.84
C ILE A 383 -18.20 -23.94 -1.86
N ALA A 384 -17.28 -23.19 -1.27
CA ALA A 384 -17.36 -21.75 -1.09
C ALA A 384 -16.54 -20.96 -2.12
N SER A 385 -15.51 -21.56 -2.72
CA SER A 385 -14.70 -20.90 -3.73
C SER A 385 -14.14 -21.84 -4.80
N LEU A 386 -13.92 -21.25 -5.98
CA LEU A 386 -13.27 -21.86 -7.13
C LEU A 386 -12.09 -20.97 -7.54
N LYS A 387 -10.91 -21.56 -7.70
CA LYS A 387 -9.69 -20.86 -8.10
C LYS A 387 -9.00 -21.58 -9.25
N MET A 388 -8.53 -20.84 -10.25
CA MET A 388 -7.72 -21.40 -11.32
C MET A 388 -6.25 -21.00 -11.16
N LEU A 389 -5.35 -21.99 -11.18
CA LEU A 389 -3.91 -21.82 -11.00
C LEU A 389 -3.12 -22.43 -12.16
N THR A 390 -1.86 -22.05 -12.29
CA THR A 390 -0.90 -22.65 -13.23
C THR A 390 -0.04 -23.71 -12.55
N TRP A 391 0.33 -24.75 -13.30
CA TRP A 391 1.23 -25.82 -12.86
C TRP A 391 2.36 -26.04 -13.88
N ASN A 392 3.61 -25.99 -13.42
CA ASN A 392 4.84 -26.12 -14.22
C ASN A 392 5.03 -25.05 -15.32
N PHE A 393 4.39 -23.90 -15.20
CA PHE A 393 4.62 -22.77 -16.10
C PHE A 393 5.77 -21.89 -15.60
N ASP A 394 6.66 -21.52 -16.52
CA ASP A 394 7.78 -20.61 -16.26
C ASP A 394 7.38 -19.13 -16.42
N GLY A 395 6.22 -18.86 -17.05
CA GLY A 395 5.72 -17.53 -17.37
C GLY A 395 4.20 -17.39 -17.15
N PRO A 396 3.63 -16.20 -17.40
CA PRO A 396 2.21 -15.92 -17.25
C PRO A 396 1.38 -16.68 -18.30
N VAL A 397 0.19 -17.13 -17.90
CA VAL A 397 -0.84 -17.70 -18.78
C VAL A 397 -2.01 -16.72 -18.82
N VAL A 398 -2.45 -16.36 -20.02
CA VAL A 398 -3.57 -15.44 -20.19
C VAL A 398 -4.81 -16.22 -20.58
N LEU A 399 -5.90 -15.98 -19.86
CA LEU A 399 -7.23 -16.47 -20.18
C LEU A 399 -8.00 -15.34 -20.86
N SER A 400 -8.40 -15.53 -22.10
CA SER A 400 -9.27 -14.62 -22.83
C SER A 400 -10.70 -15.17 -22.88
N ASP A 401 -11.70 -14.31 -23.07
CA ASP A 401 -13.11 -14.70 -23.24
C ASP A 401 -13.63 -15.62 -22.12
N VAL A 402 -13.33 -15.27 -20.87
CA VAL A 402 -13.70 -16.07 -19.70
C VAL A 402 -15.21 -15.95 -19.49
N SER A 403 -15.93 -17.07 -19.55
CA SER A 403 -17.36 -17.18 -19.22
C SER A 403 -17.56 -18.16 -18.09
N VAL A 404 -18.37 -17.78 -17.11
CA VAL A 404 -18.80 -18.63 -16.01
C VAL A 404 -20.31 -18.58 -15.92
N ASP A 405 -20.98 -19.71 -16.07
CA ASP A 405 -22.44 -19.80 -16.12
C ASP A 405 -22.96 -20.73 -15.02
N SER A 406 -23.99 -20.29 -14.28
CA SER A 406 -24.67 -21.12 -13.28
C SER A 406 -26.18 -20.89 -13.26
N GLY A 407 -26.94 -21.98 -13.28
CA GLY A 407 -28.39 -21.96 -13.12
C GLY A 407 -28.89 -22.03 -11.67
N GLY A 408 -28.00 -22.25 -10.70
CA GLY A 408 -28.40 -22.50 -9.31
C GLY A 408 -27.38 -22.12 -8.22
N ALA A 409 -26.26 -21.48 -8.59
CA ALA A 409 -25.32 -20.89 -7.64
C ALA A 409 -25.21 -19.38 -7.87
N ALA A 410 -25.15 -18.61 -6.80
CA ALA A 410 -24.77 -17.21 -6.84
C ALA A 410 -23.24 -17.13 -6.87
N LEU A 411 -22.70 -16.42 -7.87
CA LEU A 411 -21.26 -16.25 -8.07
C LEU A 411 -20.87 -14.79 -7.82
N ASP A 412 -19.69 -14.60 -7.23
CA ASP A 412 -19.07 -13.30 -7.02
C ASP A 412 -17.58 -13.37 -7.33
N SER A 413 -17.05 -12.36 -8.02
CA SER A 413 -15.64 -12.31 -8.38
C SER A 413 -15.24 -10.87 -8.72
N PRO A 414 -14.08 -10.38 -8.25
CA PRO A 414 -13.61 -9.04 -8.56
C PRO A 414 -13.22 -8.87 -10.03
N VAL A 415 -13.02 -9.98 -10.78
CA VAL A 415 -12.56 -9.96 -12.17
C VAL A 415 -13.63 -10.34 -13.19
N LEU A 416 -14.83 -10.76 -12.75
CA LEU A 416 -15.94 -11.14 -13.63
C LEU A 416 -17.10 -10.13 -13.57
N ILE A 417 -17.75 -9.89 -14.69
CA ILE A 417 -18.90 -9.00 -14.84
C ILE A 417 -20.18 -9.84 -15.04
N ALA A 418 -21.23 -9.56 -14.28
CA ALA A 418 -22.53 -10.22 -14.40
C ALA A 418 -23.21 -9.98 -15.78
N LYS A 419 -23.68 -11.05 -16.43
CA LYS A 419 -24.50 -11.05 -17.65
C LYS A 419 -25.96 -11.40 -17.34
N ARG A 420 -26.90 -10.58 -17.82
CA ARG A 420 -28.35 -10.87 -17.77
C ARG A 420 -28.77 -11.77 -18.94
N LYS A 421 -29.80 -12.59 -18.71
CA LYS A 421 -30.26 -13.68 -19.60
C LYS A 421 -30.92 -13.19 -20.91
N ASP A 422 -31.25 -11.91 -20.99
CA ASP A 422 -31.90 -11.24 -22.12
C ASP A 422 -30.90 -10.70 -23.16
N GLY A 423 -29.59 -10.82 -22.91
CA GLY A 423 -28.55 -10.30 -23.80
C GLY A 423 -28.45 -8.77 -23.84
N SER A 424 -29.24 -8.05 -23.04
CA SER A 424 -29.14 -6.60 -22.93
C SER A 424 -28.04 -6.25 -21.94
N GLN A 425 -26.87 -5.90 -22.45
CA GLN A 425 -25.91 -5.14 -21.64
C GLN A 425 -26.44 -3.71 -21.57
N SER A 426 -26.61 -3.15 -20.37
CA SER A 426 -26.60 -1.70 -20.22
C SER A 426 -25.17 -1.23 -20.48
N VAL A 427 -24.80 -1.11 -21.76
CA VAL A 427 -23.47 -0.72 -22.20
C VAL A 427 -23.31 0.78 -21.97
N ASN A 428 -22.40 1.19 -21.09
CA ASN A 428 -22.06 2.60 -20.96
C ASN A 428 -21.10 2.98 -22.10
N ILE A 429 -21.64 3.55 -23.18
CA ILE A 429 -20.86 4.01 -24.33
C ILE A 429 -20.38 5.43 -24.07
N THR A 430 -19.08 5.62 -23.99
CA THR A 430 -18.49 6.93 -23.74
C THR A 430 -18.30 7.69 -25.06
N ARG A 431 -19.07 8.77 -25.28
CA ARG A 431 -18.97 9.66 -26.46
C ARG A 431 -18.38 11.04 -26.16
N GLU A 432 -17.84 11.22 -24.96
CA GLU A 432 -17.26 12.49 -24.55
C GLU A 432 -15.80 12.66 -25.03
N PRO A 433 -15.30 13.91 -25.09
CA PRO A 433 -13.90 14.19 -25.35
C PRO A 433 -12.99 13.61 -24.25
N ALA A 434 -12.08 12.71 -24.65
CA ALA A 434 -11.07 12.11 -23.78
C ALA A 434 -9.82 11.75 -24.59
N ILE A 435 -8.67 11.64 -23.93
CA ILE A 435 -7.54 10.93 -24.55
C ILE A 435 -7.94 9.45 -24.62
N ARG A 436 -7.86 8.88 -25.81
CA ARG A 436 -8.09 7.46 -26.07
C ARG A 436 -6.76 6.85 -26.52
N ALA A 437 -6.30 5.83 -25.80
CA ALA A 437 -5.05 5.16 -26.12
C ALA A 437 -5.29 3.65 -26.25
N ASN A 438 -4.89 3.11 -27.40
CA ASN A 438 -4.87 1.68 -27.62
C ASN A 438 -3.61 1.07 -26.97
N LEU A 439 -3.77 -0.05 -26.28
CA LEU A 439 -2.63 -0.85 -25.80
C LEU A 439 -1.93 -1.57 -26.95
N LEU A 440 -2.56 -1.71 -28.12
CA LEU A 440 -2.03 -2.35 -29.32
C LEU A 440 -1.67 -3.83 -29.18
N LEU A 441 -2.08 -4.49 -28.09
CA LEU A 441 -1.75 -5.90 -27.84
C LEU A 441 -2.41 -6.79 -28.90
N LYS A 442 -3.70 -6.55 -29.21
CA LYS A 442 -4.43 -7.28 -30.27
C LYS A 442 -3.87 -6.98 -31.66
N ARG A 443 -3.51 -5.71 -31.93
CA ARG A 443 -3.01 -5.28 -33.25
C ARG A 443 -1.69 -5.95 -33.63
N HIS A 444 -0.76 -6.07 -32.68
CA HIS A 444 0.56 -6.66 -32.93
C HIS A 444 0.68 -8.11 -32.47
N GLN A 445 -0.44 -8.75 -32.10
CA GLN A 445 -0.47 -10.14 -31.62
C GLN A 445 0.54 -10.38 -30.49
N CYS A 446 0.58 -9.45 -29.54
CA CYS A 446 1.57 -9.45 -28.48
C CYS A 446 1.40 -10.65 -27.53
N GLY A 447 2.52 -11.20 -27.07
CA GLY A 447 2.54 -12.32 -26.14
C GLY A 447 2.16 -11.97 -24.69
N PRO A 448 2.07 -12.98 -23.82
CA PRO A 448 1.68 -12.82 -22.40
C PRO A 448 2.49 -11.78 -21.61
N GLU A 449 3.79 -11.66 -21.88
CA GLU A 449 4.65 -10.70 -21.19
C GLU A 449 4.30 -9.23 -21.49
N CYS A 450 3.82 -8.91 -22.70
CA CYS A 450 3.33 -7.57 -23.03
C CYS A 450 2.07 -7.24 -22.23
N ILE A 451 1.21 -8.24 -22.01
CA ILE A 451 -0.03 -8.08 -21.25
C ILE A 451 0.30 -7.78 -19.79
N VAL A 452 1.24 -8.52 -19.19
CA VAL A 452 1.75 -8.25 -17.84
C VAL A 452 2.41 -6.87 -17.75
N HIS A 453 3.15 -6.46 -18.79
CA HIS A 453 3.72 -5.12 -18.86
C HIS A 453 2.63 -4.04 -18.80
N CYS A 454 1.62 -4.11 -19.68
CA CYS A 454 0.49 -3.16 -19.69
C CYS A 454 -0.29 -3.11 -18.37
N ASP A 455 -0.39 -4.25 -17.68
CA ASP A 455 -1.10 -4.33 -16.40
C ASP A 455 -0.40 -3.57 -15.26
N LYS A 456 0.92 -3.26 -15.39
CA LYS A 456 1.64 -2.38 -14.45
C LYS A 456 0.94 -1.01 -14.32
N TRP A 457 0.41 -0.46 -15.41
CA TRP A 457 -0.32 0.82 -15.39
C TRP A 457 -1.59 0.72 -14.56
N SER A 458 -2.44 -0.27 -14.85
CA SER A 458 -3.70 -0.50 -14.14
C SER A 458 -3.46 -0.66 -12.65
N ARG A 459 -2.49 -1.51 -12.27
CA ARG A 459 -2.07 -1.70 -10.87
C ARG A 459 -1.59 -0.41 -10.20
N SER A 460 -0.78 0.39 -10.89
CA SER A 460 -0.29 1.66 -10.36
C SER A 460 -1.44 2.63 -10.06
N MET A 461 -2.45 2.68 -10.93
CA MET A 461 -3.60 3.58 -10.79
C MET A 461 -4.58 3.07 -9.73
N ASP A 462 -4.84 1.77 -9.70
CA ASP A 462 -5.70 1.13 -8.72
C ASP A 462 -5.09 1.25 -7.31
N ALA A 463 -3.77 1.04 -7.15
CA ALA A 463 -3.07 1.27 -5.88
C ALA A 463 -3.09 2.75 -5.44
N PHE A 464 -3.04 3.69 -6.38
CA PHE A 464 -3.23 5.11 -6.05
C PHE A 464 -4.63 5.35 -5.48
N ALA A 465 -5.66 4.74 -6.08
CA ALA A 465 -7.03 4.86 -5.60
C ALA A 465 -7.20 4.32 -4.19
N SER A 466 -6.67 3.13 -3.90
CA SER A 466 -6.72 2.50 -2.58
C SER A 466 -6.09 3.34 -1.47
N ARG A 467 -5.04 4.12 -1.76
CA ARG A 467 -4.37 5.00 -0.79
C ARG A 467 -5.08 6.34 -0.55
N HIS A 468 -6.02 6.73 -1.42
CA HIS A 468 -6.63 8.06 -1.36
C HIS A 468 -8.15 7.98 -1.20
N ASP A 469 -8.86 7.55 -2.24
CA ASP A 469 -10.33 7.57 -2.32
C ASP A 469 -10.76 6.71 -3.53
N VAL A 470 -11.31 5.52 -3.29
CA VAL A 470 -11.71 4.56 -4.34
C VAL A 470 -12.99 4.95 -5.08
N ASP A 471 -13.78 5.88 -4.52
CA ASP A 471 -14.96 6.41 -5.19
C ASP A 471 -14.55 7.47 -6.22
N ARG A 472 -13.57 8.28 -5.86
CA ARG A 472 -13.03 9.33 -6.73
C ARG A 472 -11.99 8.85 -7.74
N PHE A 473 -11.11 7.94 -7.32
CA PHE A 473 -10.00 7.41 -8.13
C PHE A 473 -10.27 5.96 -8.55
N GLY A 474 -9.46 5.44 -9.46
CA GLY A 474 -9.64 4.11 -10.05
C GLY A 474 -10.32 4.19 -11.42
N ARG A 475 -10.92 3.09 -11.84
CA ARG A 475 -11.41 2.92 -13.21
C ARG A 475 -12.76 2.20 -13.28
N GLU A 476 -13.49 2.44 -14.36
CA GLU A 476 -14.78 1.82 -14.63
C GLU A 476 -14.81 1.21 -16.04
N PRO A 477 -15.53 0.09 -16.23
CA PRO A 477 -15.69 -0.53 -17.54
C PRO A 477 -16.63 0.31 -18.40
N VAL A 478 -16.19 0.63 -19.63
CA VAL A 478 -16.98 1.38 -20.62
C VAL A 478 -16.78 0.77 -22.00
N PHE A 479 -17.50 1.28 -22.99
CA PHE A 479 -17.30 0.93 -24.40
C PHE A 479 -17.00 2.18 -25.23
N VAL A 480 -16.19 1.99 -26.26
CA VAL A 480 -15.83 3.02 -27.24
C VAL A 480 -16.17 2.53 -28.65
N GLU A 481 -16.63 3.44 -29.50
CA GLU A 481 -16.96 3.14 -30.90
C GLU A 481 -15.72 3.26 -31.79
N ALA A 482 -15.58 2.39 -32.78
CA ALA A 482 -14.70 2.58 -33.93
C ALA A 482 -15.41 3.38 -35.03
N ALA A 483 -14.67 3.89 -36.02
CA ALA A 483 -15.26 4.59 -37.17
C ALA A 483 -16.25 3.73 -38.00
N SER A 484 -16.12 2.40 -37.92
CA SER A 484 -17.06 1.44 -38.52
C SER A 484 -18.38 1.30 -37.77
N GLY A 485 -18.51 1.88 -36.58
CA GLY A 485 -19.64 1.69 -35.66
C GLY A 485 -19.49 0.48 -34.72
N GLU A 486 -18.38 -0.26 -34.82
CA GLU A 486 -18.10 -1.38 -33.93
C GLU A 486 -17.82 -0.91 -32.49
N LEU A 487 -18.39 -1.59 -31.50
CA LEU A 487 -18.19 -1.29 -30.09
C LEU A 487 -17.04 -2.12 -29.51
N MET A 488 -16.09 -1.45 -28.87
CA MET A 488 -14.91 -2.04 -28.27
C MET A 488 -14.93 -1.81 -26.76
N SER A 489 -14.61 -2.84 -25.99
CA SER A 489 -14.46 -2.72 -24.54
C SER A 489 -13.26 -1.82 -24.19
N ALA A 490 -13.44 -0.99 -23.16
CA ALA A 490 -12.46 -0.03 -22.70
C ALA A 490 -12.57 0.20 -21.19
N SER A 491 -11.59 0.88 -20.63
CA SER A 491 -11.55 1.29 -19.23
C SER A 491 -11.37 2.79 -19.13
N LEU A 492 -12.34 3.46 -18.50
CA LEU A 492 -12.32 4.89 -18.22
C LEU A 492 -11.74 5.12 -16.83
N GLN A 493 -10.79 6.04 -16.73
CA GLN A 493 -10.30 6.51 -15.42
C GLN A 493 -11.31 7.48 -14.81
N LYS A 494 -11.74 7.21 -13.57
CA LYS A 494 -12.76 8.02 -12.87
C LYS A 494 -12.31 9.47 -12.66
N ALA A 495 -11.06 9.65 -12.24
CA ALA A 495 -10.41 10.95 -12.11
C ALA A 495 -9.54 11.26 -13.32
N SER A 496 -9.42 12.55 -13.66
CA SER A 496 -8.58 13.04 -14.76
C SER A 496 -7.08 13.08 -14.38
N PRO A 497 -6.23 12.19 -14.90
CA PRO A 497 -4.81 12.21 -14.62
C PRO A 497 -4.08 13.29 -15.44
N ALA A 498 -2.80 13.51 -15.11
CA ALA A 498 -1.95 14.46 -15.81
C ALA A 498 -1.36 13.84 -17.08
N PHE A 499 -1.82 14.32 -18.23
CA PHE A 499 -1.34 13.88 -19.54
C PHE A 499 -0.76 15.03 -20.36
N LEU A 500 0.30 14.72 -21.09
CA LEU A 500 0.85 15.51 -22.19
C LEU A 500 0.49 14.77 -23.49
N ARG A 501 -0.31 15.39 -24.37
CA ARG A 501 -0.57 14.87 -25.72
C ARG A 501 0.64 15.14 -26.59
N ILE A 502 1.15 14.12 -27.26
CA ILE A 502 2.30 14.25 -28.16
C ILE A 502 1.82 14.95 -29.44
N PRO A 503 2.32 16.17 -29.75
CA PRO A 503 1.96 16.87 -30.98
C PRO A 503 2.65 16.26 -32.20
N ASP A 504 2.11 16.50 -33.39
CA ASP A 504 2.67 15.93 -34.64
C ASP A 504 4.09 16.43 -34.97
N THR A 505 4.50 17.57 -34.42
CA THR A 505 5.81 18.20 -34.70
C THR A 505 6.42 18.80 -33.44
N VAL A 506 7.76 18.84 -33.42
CA VAL A 506 8.54 19.45 -32.34
C VAL A 506 8.21 20.94 -32.20
N GLU A 507 7.97 21.62 -33.32
CA GLU A 507 7.55 23.03 -33.37
C GLU A 507 6.17 23.25 -32.74
N ALA A 508 5.22 22.32 -32.96
CA ALA A 508 3.91 22.37 -32.30
C ALA A 508 4.06 22.22 -30.77
N TYR A 509 4.91 21.31 -30.30
CA TYR A 509 5.22 21.19 -28.88
C TYR A 509 5.87 22.44 -28.30
N LEU A 510 6.90 22.99 -28.96
CA LEU A 510 7.56 24.20 -28.49
C LEU A 510 6.60 25.40 -28.43
N ARG A 511 5.62 25.48 -29.34
CA ARG A 511 4.56 26.50 -29.31
C ARG A 511 3.56 26.31 -28.17
N SER A 512 3.28 25.07 -27.76
CA SER A 512 2.28 24.77 -26.72
C SER A 512 2.76 25.04 -25.29
N ILE A 513 4.08 25.08 -25.05
CA ILE A 513 4.68 25.41 -23.75
C ILE A 513 4.95 26.91 -23.59
N GLY A 514 5.15 27.39 -22.36
CA GLY A 514 5.38 28.83 -22.10
C GLY A 514 6.80 29.32 -22.41
N ASP A 515 6.97 30.64 -22.59
CA ASP A 515 8.27 31.27 -22.87
C ASP A 515 9.35 30.92 -21.85
N LYS A 516 8.97 30.88 -20.57
CA LYS A 516 9.90 30.51 -19.49
C LYS A 516 10.51 29.13 -19.73
N SER A 517 9.69 28.13 -20.07
CA SER A 517 10.16 26.77 -20.34
C SER A 517 11.05 26.70 -21.59
N ARG A 518 10.66 27.39 -22.68
CA ARG A 518 11.51 27.52 -23.87
C ARG A 518 12.87 28.15 -23.55
N ASN A 519 12.88 29.20 -22.73
CA ASN A 519 14.10 29.87 -22.32
C ASN A 519 14.99 28.98 -21.42
N MET A 520 14.40 28.13 -20.58
CA MET A 520 15.15 27.14 -19.81
C MET A 520 15.79 26.07 -20.71
N ILE A 521 15.09 25.60 -21.74
CA ILE A 521 15.65 24.66 -22.74
C ILE A 521 16.84 25.32 -23.47
N ARG A 522 16.67 26.55 -23.95
CA ARG A 522 17.75 27.32 -24.62
C ARG A 522 18.94 27.57 -23.68
N LYS A 523 18.68 27.86 -22.40
CA LYS A 523 19.72 28.04 -21.38
C LYS A 523 20.54 26.77 -21.21
N ALA A 524 19.89 25.62 -21.01
CA ALA A 524 20.57 24.33 -20.86
C ALA A 524 21.42 24.01 -22.10
N ASN A 525 20.89 24.19 -23.30
CA ASN A 525 21.65 23.97 -24.53
C ASN A 525 22.90 24.87 -24.63
N ARG A 526 22.78 26.16 -24.28
CA ARG A 526 23.89 27.13 -24.26
C ARG A 526 24.96 26.76 -23.23
N LEU A 527 24.56 26.21 -22.10
CA LEU A 527 25.46 25.74 -21.05
C LEU A 527 26.09 24.37 -21.36
N GLY A 528 25.89 23.80 -22.55
CA GLY A 528 26.58 22.58 -22.96
C GLY A 528 25.95 21.27 -22.49
N TYR A 529 24.71 21.28 -21.98
CA TYR A 529 23.96 20.05 -21.70
C TYR A 529 23.54 19.40 -23.01
N ARG A 530 23.62 18.07 -23.10
CA ARG A 530 23.32 17.30 -24.32
C ARG A 530 22.50 16.07 -24.00
N PHE A 531 21.65 15.67 -24.94
CA PHE A 531 20.88 14.43 -24.83
C PHE A 531 21.78 13.22 -25.05
N HIS A 532 21.57 12.19 -24.24
CA HIS A 532 22.18 10.87 -24.38
C HIS A 532 21.12 9.88 -24.84
N GLU A 533 21.34 9.34 -26.03
CA GLU A 533 20.43 8.41 -26.69
C GLU A 533 20.58 6.96 -26.20
N GLY A 534 21.70 6.64 -25.54
CA GLY A 534 21.95 5.31 -25.02
C GLY A 534 21.18 4.98 -23.74
N GLY A 535 21.24 3.71 -23.34
CA GLY A 535 20.72 3.24 -22.05
C GLY A 535 21.53 3.75 -20.84
N PRO A 536 21.18 3.29 -19.63
CA PRO A 536 21.82 3.71 -18.38
C PRO A 536 23.19 3.06 -18.15
N SER A 537 23.56 2.06 -18.95
CA SER A 537 24.81 1.31 -18.82
C SER A 537 26.02 2.23 -18.91
N GLY A 538 26.93 2.11 -17.95
CA GLY A 538 28.11 2.96 -17.80
C GLY A 538 27.87 4.26 -17.03
N PHE A 539 26.65 4.53 -16.56
CA PHE A 539 26.30 5.69 -15.74
C PHE A 539 25.81 5.30 -14.33
N GLU A 540 26.12 4.10 -13.85
CA GLU A 540 25.62 3.56 -12.58
C GLU A 540 25.92 4.51 -11.41
N GLN A 541 27.15 4.99 -11.33
CA GLN A 541 27.60 5.92 -10.30
C GLN A 541 26.94 7.31 -10.44
N ASP A 542 26.83 7.83 -11.66
CA ASP A 542 26.17 9.12 -11.90
C ASP A 542 24.68 9.05 -11.54
N ILE A 543 24.00 7.92 -11.80
CA ILE A 543 22.60 7.72 -11.42
C ILE A 543 22.45 7.68 -9.90
N TYR A 544 23.34 7.00 -9.18
CA TYR A 544 23.38 7.01 -7.73
C TYR A 544 23.54 8.45 -7.19
N GLU A 545 24.47 9.23 -7.74
CA GLU A 545 24.68 10.63 -7.35
C GLU A 545 23.48 11.50 -7.68
N ILE A 546 22.86 11.36 -8.85
CA ILE A 546 21.60 12.04 -9.18
C ILE A 546 20.55 11.75 -8.11
N ARG A 547 20.35 10.48 -7.75
CA ARG A 547 19.34 10.05 -6.76
C ARG A 547 19.59 10.66 -5.38
N THR A 548 20.83 10.65 -4.93
CA THR A 548 21.24 11.02 -3.56
C THR A 548 21.65 12.48 -3.38
N SER A 549 21.89 13.23 -4.46
CA SER A 549 22.31 14.64 -4.42
C SER A 549 21.34 15.60 -3.71
N ASP A 550 20.08 15.21 -3.56
CA ASP A 550 19.13 15.89 -2.70
C ASP A 550 18.46 14.87 -1.79
N PRO A 551 18.82 14.83 -0.48
CA PRO A 551 18.20 13.89 0.46
C PRO A 551 16.73 14.24 0.74
N MET A 552 16.26 15.38 0.25
CA MET A 552 14.90 15.88 0.42
C MET A 552 14.33 16.31 -0.93
N ARG A 553 13.35 15.56 -1.46
CA ARG A 553 12.70 15.87 -2.75
C ARG A 553 11.21 16.09 -2.51
N GLN A 554 10.70 17.24 -2.98
CA GLN A 554 9.28 17.61 -2.85
C GLN A 554 8.79 17.65 -1.39
N GLY A 555 9.68 18.00 -0.45
CA GLY A 555 9.36 18.10 0.98
C GLY A 555 9.29 16.74 1.70
N ARG A 556 9.75 15.66 1.07
CA ARG A 556 9.88 14.33 1.70
C ARG A 556 11.31 13.80 1.58
N PRO A 557 11.81 13.05 2.57
CA PRO A 557 13.04 12.29 2.42
C PRO A 557 12.97 11.39 1.19
N ILE A 558 14.08 11.20 0.50
CA ILE A 558 14.15 10.21 -0.57
C ILE A 558 14.01 8.79 0.02
N PRO A 559 13.35 7.85 -0.67
CA PRO A 559 13.20 6.47 -0.19
C PRO A 559 14.54 5.76 0.00
N GLU A 560 14.63 4.84 0.96
CA GLU A 560 15.88 4.14 1.31
C GLU A 560 16.54 3.44 0.10
N TYR A 561 15.74 2.85 -0.79
CA TYR A 561 16.27 2.17 -1.98
C TYR A 561 17.01 3.11 -2.96
N TYR A 562 16.84 4.45 -2.85
CA TYR A 562 17.61 5.41 -3.65
C TYR A 562 19.11 5.37 -3.30
N TYR A 563 19.46 4.87 -2.11
CA TYR A 563 20.85 4.72 -1.66
C TYR A 563 21.50 3.41 -2.11
N SER A 564 20.81 2.57 -2.90
CA SER A 564 21.44 1.39 -3.51
C SER A 564 22.51 1.80 -4.54
N ASN A 565 23.72 1.22 -4.41
CA ASN A 565 24.84 1.40 -5.34
C ASN A 565 25.48 0.03 -5.68
N PRO A 566 25.38 -0.48 -6.92
CA PRO A 566 24.76 0.15 -8.08
C PRO A 566 23.24 0.29 -7.90
N PRO A 567 22.61 1.26 -8.55
CA PRO A 567 21.18 1.49 -8.41
C PRO A 567 20.40 0.37 -9.12
N ILE A 568 19.92 -0.59 -8.34
CA ILE A 568 19.31 -1.86 -8.83
C ILE A 568 17.94 -1.63 -9.53
N TYR A 569 17.36 -0.44 -9.39
CA TYR A 569 15.98 -0.12 -9.81
C TYR A 569 15.86 1.09 -10.74
N VAL A 570 16.82 1.31 -11.65
CA VAL A 570 16.71 2.41 -12.65
C VAL A 570 15.97 1.94 -13.88
N LEU A 571 16.36 0.78 -14.39
CA LEU A 571 15.70 0.06 -15.46
C LEU A 571 15.91 -1.43 -15.23
N ASN A 572 14.82 -2.19 -15.32
CA ASN A 572 14.91 -3.61 -15.66
C ASN A 572 14.42 -3.74 -17.10
N PRO A 573 15.15 -4.46 -17.98
CA PRO A 573 14.65 -4.74 -19.32
C PRO A 573 13.25 -5.35 -19.23
N SER A 574 12.29 -4.83 -20.00
CA SER A 574 10.97 -5.44 -20.09
C SER A 574 11.13 -6.87 -20.61
N ALA A 575 10.66 -7.86 -19.83
CA ALA A 575 10.66 -9.26 -20.24
C ALA A 575 9.86 -9.51 -21.54
N ALA A 576 9.02 -8.55 -21.94
CA ALA A 576 8.22 -8.60 -23.15
C ALA A 576 9.03 -8.65 -24.45
N GLY A 577 10.24 -8.08 -24.48
CA GLY A 577 11.03 -8.00 -25.73
C GLY A 577 10.32 -7.27 -26.89
N CYS A 578 9.26 -6.51 -26.59
CA CYS A 578 8.39 -5.84 -27.56
C CYS A 578 8.78 -4.37 -27.68
N GLU A 579 8.77 -3.79 -28.89
CA GLU A 579 9.07 -2.37 -29.07
C GLU A 579 7.97 -1.43 -28.55
N TYR A 580 6.71 -1.89 -28.56
CA TYR A 580 5.53 -1.14 -28.11
C TYR A 580 5.30 -1.24 -26.59
N HIS A 581 5.79 -2.32 -25.96
CA HIS A 581 5.58 -2.66 -24.54
C HIS A 581 6.90 -2.83 -23.80
N THR A 582 7.53 -1.70 -23.47
CA THR A 582 8.92 -1.68 -23.00
C THR A 582 9.22 -0.52 -22.08
N GLU A 583 10.46 -0.45 -21.61
CA GLU A 583 10.97 0.64 -20.77
C GLU A 583 12.03 1.41 -21.56
N ARG A 584 11.97 2.74 -21.51
CA ARG A 584 12.91 3.63 -22.21
C ARG A 584 13.60 4.58 -21.24
N PHE A 585 14.86 4.86 -21.52
CA PHE A 585 15.72 5.77 -20.76
C PHE A 585 16.03 7.00 -21.59
N PHE A 586 15.96 8.16 -20.96
CA PHE A 586 16.26 9.45 -21.58
C PHE A 586 17.22 10.21 -20.67
N GLY A 587 18.48 10.28 -21.06
CA GLY A 587 19.55 10.90 -20.26
C GLY A 587 19.92 12.29 -20.76
N ILE A 588 20.32 13.17 -19.86
CA ILE A 588 21.06 14.40 -20.19
C ILE A 588 22.45 14.29 -19.58
N VAL A 589 23.47 14.51 -20.42
CA VAL A 589 24.87 14.53 -20.04
C VAL A 589 25.44 15.94 -20.07
N HIS A 590 26.41 16.19 -19.21
CA HIS A 590 27.19 17.41 -19.15
C HIS A 590 28.62 17.06 -18.74
N GLU A 591 29.60 17.54 -19.50
CA GLU A 591 31.04 17.26 -19.26
C GLU A 591 31.35 15.76 -19.12
N GLY A 592 30.69 14.92 -19.93
CA GLY A 592 30.88 13.47 -19.94
C GLY A 592 30.14 12.70 -18.86
N ARG A 593 29.43 13.38 -17.94
CA ARG A 593 28.68 12.78 -16.83
C ARG A 593 27.18 12.87 -17.03
N LEU A 594 26.44 11.86 -16.62
CA LEU A 594 24.97 11.93 -16.57
C LEU A 594 24.55 12.85 -15.41
N VAL A 595 23.66 13.81 -15.69
CA VAL A 595 23.21 14.81 -14.70
C VAL A 595 21.69 14.83 -14.51
N SER A 596 20.95 14.21 -15.42
CA SER A 596 19.50 14.02 -15.31
C SER A 596 19.06 12.83 -16.14
N TYR A 597 18.01 12.14 -15.70
CA TYR A 597 17.37 11.10 -16.50
C TYR A 597 15.85 11.07 -16.31
N ILE A 598 15.16 10.57 -17.32
CA ILE A 598 13.74 10.21 -17.30
C ILE A 598 13.62 8.75 -17.73
N THR A 599 12.78 7.97 -17.04
CA THR A 599 12.38 6.63 -17.51
C THR A 599 10.91 6.59 -17.84
N LEU A 600 10.57 5.95 -18.96
CA LEU A 600 9.20 5.75 -19.43
C LEU A 600 8.86 4.27 -19.46
N PHE A 601 7.69 3.90 -18.92
CA PHE A 601 7.00 2.67 -19.33
C PHE A 601 6.18 2.97 -20.59
N MET A 602 6.30 2.12 -21.61
CA MET A 602 5.61 2.24 -22.89
C MET A 602 4.52 1.17 -22.93
N PHE A 603 3.27 1.57 -23.15
CA PHE A 603 2.11 0.68 -23.06
C PHE A 603 1.32 0.63 -24.39
N GLY A 604 1.98 0.75 -25.53
CA GLY A 604 1.34 0.99 -26.82
C GLY A 604 1.21 2.49 -27.12
N GLU A 605 0.00 3.00 -27.33
CA GLU A 605 -0.22 4.40 -27.73
C GLU A 605 -0.07 5.43 -26.60
N PHE A 606 0.25 5.00 -25.38
CA PHE A 606 0.63 5.92 -24.31
C PHE A 606 1.83 5.39 -23.53
N ALA A 607 2.49 6.31 -22.84
CA ALA A 607 3.59 6.02 -21.93
C ALA A 607 3.38 6.66 -20.56
N GLN A 608 4.04 6.16 -19.52
CA GLN A 608 4.03 6.73 -18.17
C GLN A 608 5.44 7.07 -17.72
N ILE A 609 5.64 8.28 -17.19
CA ILE A 609 6.88 8.63 -16.47
C ILE A 609 6.95 7.83 -15.18
N ASN A 610 7.99 7.00 -15.06
CA ASN A 610 8.32 6.29 -13.83
C ASN A 610 9.25 7.16 -12.96
N HIS A 611 10.42 7.49 -13.49
CA HIS A 611 11.38 8.39 -12.83
C HIS A 611 11.59 9.66 -13.65
N ILE A 612 11.72 10.80 -12.96
CA ILE A 612 12.20 12.06 -13.53
C ILE A 612 13.09 12.75 -12.49
N LEU A 613 14.40 12.67 -12.69
CA LEU A 613 15.38 13.09 -11.71
C LEU A 613 16.49 13.92 -12.33
N CYS A 614 17.05 14.81 -11.52
CA CYS A 614 18.13 15.71 -11.88
C CYS A 614 19.00 15.92 -10.64
N HIS A 615 20.31 15.94 -10.86
CA HIS A 615 21.29 16.22 -9.82
C HIS A 615 21.09 17.66 -9.33
N LYS A 616 21.08 17.85 -8.00
CA LYS A 616 20.66 19.11 -7.34
C LYS A 616 21.37 20.36 -7.87
N GLU A 617 22.66 20.24 -8.18
CA GLU A 617 23.49 21.34 -8.67
C GLU A 617 23.07 21.82 -10.07
N HIS A 618 22.46 20.95 -10.88
CA HIS A 618 22.10 21.25 -12.26
C HIS A 618 20.64 21.69 -12.44
N VAL A 619 19.79 21.54 -11.41
CA VAL A 619 18.34 21.85 -11.48
C VAL A 619 18.07 23.28 -11.95
N LYS A 620 18.88 24.26 -11.53
CA LYS A 620 18.72 25.69 -11.88
C LYS A 620 19.10 26.02 -13.34
N ASN A 621 19.67 25.07 -14.08
CA ASN A 621 20.20 25.28 -15.42
C ASN A 621 19.22 24.92 -16.54
N GLY A 622 17.98 24.53 -16.20
CA GLY A 622 16.94 24.18 -17.18
C GLY A 622 17.03 22.75 -17.69
N VAL A 623 17.85 21.90 -17.06
CA VAL A 623 18.14 20.52 -17.47
C VAL A 623 16.89 19.66 -17.49
N MET A 624 16.00 19.81 -16.50
CA MET A 624 14.73 19.07 -16.48
C MET A 624 13.82 19.44 -17.65
N ASN A 625 13.74 20.73 -18.02
CA ASN A 625 12.98 21.17 -19.19
C ASN A 625 13.58 20.62 -20.48
N LEU A 626 14.92 20.60 -20.58
CA LEU A 626 15.62 20.01 -21.71
C LEU A 626 15.34 18.51 -21.82
N ASN A 627 15.38 17.77 -20.71
CA ASN A 627 15.11 16.34 -20.70
C ASN A 627 13.67 16.02 -21.15
N VAL A 628 12.67 16.69 -20.59
CA VAL A 628 11.27 16.52 -21.04
C VAL A 628 11.11 16.91 -22.51
N PHE A 629 11.79 17.96 -22.98
CA PHE A 629 11.80 18.30 -24.41
C PHE A 629 12.35 17.16 -25.28
N HIS A 630 13.46 16.52 -24.88
CA HIS A 630 14.00 15.39 -25.62
C HIS A 630 13.12 14.15 -25.54
N VAL A 631 12.47 13.89 -24.41
CA VAL A 631 11.43 12.84 -24.34
C VAL A 631 10.35 13.10 -25.39
N VAL A 632 9.76 14.30 -25.43
CA VAL A 632 8.73 14.61 -26.44
C VAL A 632 9.28 14.51 -27.86
N LYS A 633 10.48 15.04 -28.11
CA LYS A 633 11.14 14.99 -29.42
C LYS A 633 11.33 13.56 -29.91
N GLU A 634 11.86 12.67 -29.07
CA GLU A 634 12.08 11.27 -29.42
C GLU A 634 10.77 10.51 -29.61
N LEU A 635 9.72 10.83 -28.84
CA LEU A 635 8.39 10.26 -29.06
C LEU A 635 7.80 10.70 -30.41
N ILE A 636 8.07 11.93 -30.86
CA ILE A 636 7.65 12.40 -32.18
C ILE A 636 8.45 11.72 -33.30
N GLU A 637 9.78 11.67 -33.15
CA GLU A 637 10.68 11.27 -34.23
C GLU A 637 10.88 9.75 -34.36
N LYS A 638 10.85 9.01 -33.24
CA LYS A 638 11.19 7.58 -33.20
C LYS A 638 10.09 6.67 -32.69
N TYR A 639 9.23 7.17 -31.80
CA TYR A 639 8.16 6.39 -31.17
C TYR A 639 6.78 6.97 -31.47
N SER A 640 6.54 7.33 -32.74
CA SER A 640 5.39 8.14 -33.19
C SER A 640 4.02 7.49 -32.95
N TRP A 641 3.96 6.20 -32.62
CA TRP A 641 2.74 5.54 -32.18
C TRP A 641 2.29 5.99 -30.78
N VAL A 642 3.17 6.55 -29.96
CA VAL A 642 2.83 7.09 -28.64
C VAL A 642 2.16 8.45 -28.80
N LYS A 643 0.86 8.48 -28.53
CA LYS A 643 0.00 9.67 -28.64
C LYS A 643 -0.01 10.52 -27.37
N SER A 644 0.35 9.95 -26.22
CA SER A 644 0.34 10.69 -24.95
C SER A 644 1.28 10.13 -23.89
N VAL A 645 1.69 11.01 -22.95
CA VAL A 645 2.52 10.65 -21.80
C VAL A 645 1.79 11.03 -20.51
N ASN A 646 1.66 10.07 -19.60
CA ASN A 646 1.14 10.27 -18.26
C ASN A 646 2.26 10.64 -17.28
N TYR A 647 1.95 11.52 -16.33
CA TYR A 647 2.78 11.69 -15.13
C TYR A 647 1.92 11.84 -13.87
N LEU A 648 1.30 10.73 -13.46
CA LEU A 648 0.38 10.62 -12.32
C LEU A 648 -0.72 11.69 -12.39
N TYR A 649 -1.01 12.37 -11.27
CA TYR A 649 -1.99 13.44 -11.17
C TYR A 649 -1.33 14.82 -11.07
N VAL A 650 -2.10 15.86 -11.39
CA VAL A 650 -1.75 17.27 -11.16
C VAL A 650 -2.82 17.86 -10.24
N ALA A 651 -2.43 18.35 -9.08
CA ALA A 651 -3.33 19.07 -8.17
C ALA A 651 -3.32 20.58 -8.48
N ASP A 652 -4.45 21.25 -8.31
CA ASP A 652 -4.63 22.70 -8.51
C ASP A 652 -4.17 23.53 -7.29
N ASP A 653 -2.91 23.34 -6.90
CA ASP A 653 -2.25 24.10 -5.83
C ASP A 653 -1.32 25.22 -6.36
N GLY A 654 -0.92 25.17 -7.63
CA GLY A 654 -0.04 26.17 -8.26
C GLY A 654 1.41 26.15 -7.78
N MET A 655 1.84 25.14 -7.02
CA MET A 655 3.14 25.10 -6.35
C MET A 655 4.00 23.90 -6.77
N GLY A 656 5.31 23.99 -6.55
CA GLY A 656 6.26 22.87 -6.66
C GLY A 656 6.22 22.11 -7.99
N ILE A 657 6.07 20.79 -7.90
CA ILE A 657 6.10 19.87 -9.05
C ILE A 657 4.91 20.06 -10.00
N ASN A 658 3.73 20.46 -9.50
CA ASN A 658 2.55 20.69 -10.32
C ASN A 658 2.73 21.87 -11.28
N LEU A 659 3.39 22.94 -10.81
CA LEU A 659 3.77 24.07 -11.65
C LEU A 659 4.75 23.63 -12.76
N PHE A 660 5.73 22.79 -12.42
CA PHE A 660 6.67 22.24 -13.40
C PHE A 660 5.94 21.40 -14.47
N LYS A 661 5.09 20.44 -14.08
CA LYS A 661 4.30 19.60 -14.99
C LYS A 661 3.53 20.45 -16.00
N ARG A 662 2.81 21.48 -15.54
CA ARG A 662 2.08 22.39 -16.43
C ARG A 662 2.99 23.17 -17.37
N SER A 663 4.13 23.64 -16.85
CA SER A 663 5.09 24.44 -17.62
C SER A 663 5.67 23.68 -18.81
N VAL A 664 5.71 22.35 -18.76
CA VAL A 664 6.20 21.48 -19.83
C VAL A 664 5.08 20.78 -20.61
N GLY A 665 3.81 21.15 -20.39
CA GLY A 665 2.69 20.75 -21.26
C GLY A 665 1.70 19.73 -20.67
N PHE A 666 1.91 19.21 -19.46
CA PHE A 666 0.93 18.30 -18.84
C PHE A 666 -0.34 19.05 -18.41
N ARG A 667 -1.49 18.41 -18.60
CA ARG A 667 -2.83 18.92 -18.23
C ARG A 667 -3.65 17.79 -17.62
N SER A 668 -4.59 18.13 -16.73
CA SER A 668 -5.60 17.19 -16.25
C SER A 668 -6.54 16.84 -17.41
N GLN A 669 -6.63 15.56 -17.78
CA GLN A 669 -7.44 15.11 -18.92
C GLN A 669 -8.18 13.82 -18.60
N ARG A 670 -9.40 13.67 -19.13
CA ARG A 670 -10.10 12.38 -19.12
C ARG A 670 -9.30 11.38 -19.98
N PHE A 671 -9.21 10.15 -19.51
CA PHE A 671 -8.42 9.12 -20.15
C PHE A 671 -9.17 7.80 -20.24
N ILE A 672 -9.19 7.24 -21.43
CA ILE A 672 -9.78 5.94 -21.75
C ILE A 672 -8.69 5.08 -22.39
N VAL A 673 -8.50 3.90 -21.84
CA VAL A 673 -7.59 2.89 -22.40
C VAL A 673 -8.40 1.72 -22.93
N TYR A 674 -7.98 1.17 -24.07
CA TYR A 674 -8.63 0.04 -24.72
C TYR A 674 -7.60 -0.83 -25.43
N ASP A 675 -8.01 -2.02 -25.88
CA ASP A 675 -7.15 -2.95 -26.62
C ASP A 675 -7.93 -3.55 -27.79
N SER A 676 -7.62 -3.09 -29.00
CA SER A 676 -8.33 -3.47 -30.22
C SER A 676 -7.43 -3.42 -31.46
N THR A 677 -7.83 -4.14 -32.51
CA THR A 677 -7.23 -3.97 -33.85
C THR A 677 -7.70 -2.67 -34.50
N LEU A 678 -8.91 -2.19 -34.18
CA LEU A 678 -9.50 -0.95 -34.66
C LEU A 678 -9.08 0.26 -33.81
N ASP A 679 -9.12 1.45 -34.40
CA ASP A 679 -8.94 2.71 -33.68
C ASP A 679 -10.27 3.22 -33.14
N ALA A 680 -10.27 3.66 -31.88
CA ALA A 680 -11.42 4.31 -31.28
C ALA A 680 -11.66 5.66 -31.95
N LEU A 681 -12.93 5.92 -32.26
CA LEU A 681 -13.41 7.19 -32.76
C LEU A 681 -13.04 8.28 -31.75
N ALA A 682 -12.33 9.29 -32.23
CA ALA A 682 -12.01 10.46 -31.44
C ALA A 682 -13.19 11.44 -31.53
N TYR A 683 -13.75 11.80 -30.38
CA TYR A 683 -14.73 12.88 -30.30
C TYR A 683 -13.97 14.18 -30.05
N VAL A 684 -13.89 15.01 -31.08
CA VAL A 684 -13.31 16.35 -31.00
C VAL A 684 -14.36 17.28 -30.37
N GLU A 685 -13.96 18.26 -29.56
CA GLU A 685 -14.85 19.27 -28.95
C GLU A 685 -15.65 20.14 -29.97
N ALA A 686 -15.55 19.86 -31.28
CA ALA A 686 -16.01 20.70 -32.37
C ALA A 686 -17.53 20.64 -32.69
N GLU A 687 -18.36 19.97 -31.90
CA GLU A 687 -19.82 19.97 -32.05
C GLU A 687 -20.57 20.48 -30.81
N ARG A 688 -20.01 21.52 -30.17
CA ARG A 688 -20.68 22.28 -29.09
C ARG A 688 -20.86 23.76 -29.43
N GLU A 689 -21.10 24.09 -30.69
CA GLU A 689 -21.79 25.33 -31.05
C GLU A 689 -23.29 25.02 -31.16
N GLY A 690 -24.01 25.06 -30.02
CA GLY A 690 -25.47 24.97 -30.05
C GLY A 690 -26.16 24.35 -28.83
N GLN A 691 -25.44 23.81 -27.85
CA GLN A 691 -26.01 23.41 -26.57
C GLN A 691 -25.15 23.97 -25.42
N PRO A 692 -25.72 24.77 -24.51
CA PRO A 692 -25.01 25.18 -23.31
C PRO A 692 -24.61 23.92 -22.53
N ASP A 693 -23.42 23.96 -21.93
CA ASP A 693 -23.00 22.99 -20.94
C ASP A 693 -24.15 22.68 -19.97
N PRO A 694 -24.35 21.41 -19.56
CA PRO A 694 -25.20 21.15 -18.41
C PRO A 694 -24.67 22.02 -17.27
N GLU A 695 -25.54 22.90 -16.76
CA GLU A 695 -25.18 23.88 -15.76
C GLU A 695 -24.34 23.18 -14.68
N PRO A 696 -23.17 23.76 -14.31
CA PRO A 696 -22.57 23.39 -13.04
C PRO A 696 -23.67 23.47 -12.00
N ALA A 697 -23.85 22.42 -11.20
CA ALA A 697 -24.79 22.40 -10.08
C ALA A 697 -24.79 23.79 -9.45
N PRO A 698 -25.97 24.45 -9.34
CA PRO A 698 -26.06 25.89 -9.20
C PRO A 698 -25.05 26.30 -8.17
N ALA A 699 -24.10 27.13 -8.61
CA ALA A 699 -23.21 27.81 -7.70
C ALA A 699 -24.14 28.38 -6.65
N ALA A 700 -24.13 27.78 -5.46
CA ALA A 700 -24.65 28.45 -4.29
C ALA A 700 -24.02 29.83 -4.41
N GLN A 701 -24.87 30.87 -4.47
CA GLN A 701 -24.44 32.24 -4.31
C GLN A 701 -23.79 32.31 -2.93
N ARG A 702 -22.55 31.82 -2.86
CA ARG A 702 -21.57 32.27 -1.93
C ARG A 702 -20.95 33.40 -2.70
N GLU A 703 -21.30 34.58 -2.24
CA GLU A 703 -20.47 35.76 -2.29
C GLU A 703 -19.02 35.42 -2.58
N SER A 704 -18.40 36.28 -3.38
CA SER A 704 -16.98 36.39 -3.65
C SER A 704 -16.10 36.60 -2.40
N GLN A 705 -16.31 35.78 -1.35
CA GLN A 705 -15.63 35.75 -0.08
C GLN A 705 -15.61 34.31 0.45
N LYS A 706 -14.81 33.43 -0.16
CA LYS A 706 -13.93 32.62 0.69
C LYS A 706 -12.59 33.31 0.68
N PRO A 707 -12.03 33.67 1.84
CA PRO A 707 -10.93 34.61 1.91
C PRO A 707 -9.74 33.98 1.19
N ARG A 708 -9.41 34.49 0.00
CA ARG A 708 -7.99 34.69 -0.29
C ARG A 708 -7.53 35.61 0.81
N PHE A 709 -6.91 35.05 1.85
CA PHE A 709 -6.07 35.86 2.71
C PHE A 709 -4.98 36.38 1.78
N LYS A 710 -5.22 37.52 1.14
CA LYS A 710 -4.17 38.37 0.59
C LYS A 710 -3.37 38.74 1.83
N MET A 711 -2.37 37.91 2.13
CA MET A 711 -1.53 38.13 3.27
C MET A 711 -0.92 39.52 3.08
N LYS A 712 -1.16 40.41 4.05
CA LYS A 712 -0.32 41.61 4.16
C LYS A 712 1.13 41.11 4.15
N LYS A 713 1.98 41.77 3.38
CA LYS A 713 3.43 41.56 3.45
C LYS A 713 3.80 41.70 4.93
N TRP A 714 4.18 40.59 5.56
CA TRP A 714 4.59 40.55 6.95
C TRP A 714 6.11 40.49 6.93
N ASP A 715 6.73 41.58 7.33
CA ASP A 715 8.18 41.60 7.50
C ASP A 715 8.50 40.87 8.81
N PHE A 716 9.40 39.90 8.74
CA PHE A 716 9.77 39.08 9.88
C PHE A 716 10.32 39.96 11.02
N VAL A 717 9.85 39.73 12.25
CA VAL A 717 10.25 40.53 13.42
C VAL A 717 11.20 39.72 14.31
N ARG A 718 12.37 40.28 14.62
CA ARG A 718 13.28 39.74 15.64
C ARG A 718 13.38 40.75 16.78
N ASP A 719 13.13 40.32 18.02
CA ASP A 719 13.15 41.19 19.19
C ASP A 719 13.55 40.44 20.47
N ALA A 720 13.79 41.18 21.55
CA ALA A 720 14.02 40.64 22.90
C ALA A 720 12.88 41.06 23.84
N VAL A 721 12.50 40.16 24.75
CA VAL A 721 11.41 40.41 25.69
C VAL A 721 11.68 39.68 27.01
N ARG A 722 11.24 40.28 28.12
CA ARG A 722 11.16 39.59 29.41
C ARG A 722 10.01 38.60 29.40
N ARG A 723 10.19 37.44 30.02
CA ARG A 723 9.18 36.37 30.08
C ARG A 723 7.82 36.85 30.58
N GLU A 724 7.82 37.72 31.58
CA GLU A 724 6.60 38.34 32.14
C GLU A 724 5.83 39.23 31.15
N SER A 725 6.53 39.78 30.15
CA SER A 725 5.97 40.66 29.12
C SER A 725 5.68 39.96 27.78
N LEU A 726 6.03 38.67 27.65
CA LEU A 726 5.92 37.92 26.40
C LEU A 726 4.48 37.87 25.87
N ALA A 727 3.50 37.56 26.75
CA ALA A 727 2.09 37.49 26.34
C ALA A 727 1.58 38.85 25.83
N ALA A 728 1.86 39.94 26.55
CA ALA A 728 1.47 41.29 26.14
C ALA A 728 2.13 41.71 24.81
N LYS A 729 3.39 41.32 24.59
CA LYS A 729 4.11 41.56 23.34
C LYS A 729 3.51 40.78 22.18
N LEU A 730 3.16 39.51 22.37
CA LEU A 730 2.51 38.66 21.36
C LEU A 730 1.12 39.19 20.99
N ASP A 731 0.33 39.58 21.98
CA ASP A 731 -1.01 40.13 21.77
C ASP A 731 -0.94 41.45 20.99
N SER A 732 0.02 42.33 21.33
CA SER A 732 0.27 43.56 20.60
C SER A 732 0.83 43.32 19.19
N LEU A 733 1.67 42.30 19.00
CA LEU A 733 2.33 42.01 17.73
C LEU A 733 1.35 41.37 16.75
N LEU A 734 0.64 40.33 17.17
CA LEU A 734 -0.22 39.51 16.31
C LEU A 734 -1.63 40.06 16.18
N GLY A 735 -2.15 40.69 17.25
CA GLY A 735 -3.55 41.12 17.33
C GLY A 735 -4.54 39.97 17.13
N ARG A 736 -4.13 38.72 17.42
CA ARG A 736 -4.87 37.48 17.18
C ARG A 736 -4.52 36.43 18.25
N PRO A 737 -5.43 35.47 18.52
CA PRO A 737 -5.14 34.34 19.39
C PRO A 737 -3.97 33.51 18.87
N TRP A 738 -3.13 33.04 19.78
CA TRP A 738 -2.00 32.17 19.51
C TRP A 738 -2.07 30.92 20.40
N VAL A 739 -1.47 29.83 19.92
CA VAL A 739 -1.46 28.53 20.60
C VAL A 739 -0.02 28.21 20.99
N ASP A 740 0.19 27.87 22.26
CA ASP A 740 1.48 27.41 22.75
C ASP A 740 1.71 25.94 22.36
N VAL A 741 2.78 25.69 21.59
CA VAL A 741 3.14 24.37 21.11
C VAL A 741 4.16 23.77 22.06
N LYS A 742 3.77 22.65 22.69
CA LYS A 742 4.67 21.92 23.59
C LYS A 742 5.83 21.30 22.81
N TYR A 743 7.05 21.63 23.25
CA TYR A 743 8.27 21.04 22.72
C TYR A 743 8.56 19.68 23.40
N PRO A 744 8.78 18.60 22.65
CA PRO A 744 8.90 17.24 23.21
C PRO A 744 10.24 16.93 23.90
N GLY A 745 11.28 17.73 23.68
CA GLY A 745 12.61 17.57 24.30
C GLY A 745 13.77 17.71 23.31
N GLU A 746 14.98 17.97 23.81
CA GLU A 746 16.14 18.37 23.00
C GLU A 746 16.56 17.31 21.96
N ALA A 747 16.52 16.02 22.34
CA ALA A 747 16.87 14.90 21.47
C ALA A 747 15.92 14.76 20.25
N ASP A 748 14.73 15.36 20.31
CA ASP A 748 13.72 15.31 19.26
C ASP A 748 13.73 16.55 18.35
N PHE A 749 14.69 17.47 18.49
CA PHE A 749 14.66 18.76 17.78
C PHE A 749 14.45 18.66 16.26
N ALA A 750 15.23 17.81 15.59
CA ALA A 750 15.16 17.64 14.15
C ALA A 750 13.79 17.06 13.73
N ARG A 751 13.33 16.02 14.42
CA ARG A 751 12.03 15.37 14.19
C ARG A 751 10.87 16.33 14.44
N PHE A 752 10.94 17.08 15.52
CA PHE A 752 9.97 18.10 15.89
C PHE A 752 9.87 19.17 14.80
N CYS A 753 11.01 19.69 14.31
CA CYS A 753 11.01 20.67 13.24
C CYS A 753 10.53 20.13 11.88
N SER A 754 10.78 18.85 11.59
CA SER A 754 10.43 18.25 10.29
C SER A 754 8.99 17.77 10.21
N VAL A 755 8.47 17.18 11.28
CA VAL A 755 7.17 16.48 11.30
C VAL A 755 6.32 16.95 12.47
N GLY A 756 6.89 17.01 13.69
CA GLY A 756 6.13 17.30 14.91
C GLY A 756 5.39 18.64 14.91
N LEU A 757 5.98 19.69 14.29
CA LEU A 757 5.33 20.98 14.12
C LEU A 757 4.11 20.90 13.17
N LEU A 758 4.16 20.08 12.12
CA LEU A 758 3.01 19.92 11.23
C LEU A 758 1.90 19.13 11.90
N GLU A 759 2.24 18.06 12.63
CA GLU A 759 1.27 17.27 13.40
C GLU A 759 0.57 18.12 14.47
N SER A 760 1.35 18.89 15.24
CA SER A 760 0.82 19.76 16.30
C SER A 760 -0.08 20.88 15.78
N THR A 761 0.03 21.23 14.50
CA THR A 761 -0.72 22.32 13.88
C THR A 761 -1.76 21.85 12.85
N ALA A 762 -1.88 20.54 12.60
CA ALA A 762 -2.70 19.96 11.54
C ALA A 762 -4.20 20.27 11.70
N THR A 763 -4.72 20.17 12.92
CA THR A 763 -6.15 20.36 13.25
C THR A 763 -6.59 21.82 13.31
N HIS A 764 -5.64 22.77 13.26
CA HIS A 764 -5.92 24.20 13.39
C HIS A 764 -6.22 24.86 12.03
N PRO A 765 -7.07 25.89 11.97
CA PRO A 765 -7.40 26.57 10.71
C PRO A 765 -6.21 27.35 10.12
N VAL A 766 -6.26 27.60 8.81
CA VAL A 766 -5.32 28.51 8.13
C VAL A 766 -5.43 29.91 8.75
N GLY A 767 -4.29 30.53 9.06
CA GLY A 767 -4.19 31.81 9.78
C GLY A 767 -4.00 31.67 11.29
N SER A 768 -4.06 30.46 11.85
CA SER A 768 -3.68 30.21 13.25
C SER A 768 -2.20 30.51 13.48
N CYS A 769 -1.91 31.15 14.62
CA CYS A 769 -0.56 31.48 15.07
C CYS A 769 -0.12 30.54 16.18
N PHE A 770 1.13 30.09 16.13
CA PHE A 770 1.71 29.13 17.06
C PHE A 770 2.97 29.73 17.68
N LEU A 771 3.08 29.58 18.99
CA LEU A 771 4.26 29.91 19.75
C LEU A 771 5.06 28.62 19.96
N VAL A 772 6.30 28.60 19.49
CA VAL A 772 7.15 27.42 19.53
C VAL A 772 8.42 27.77 20.29
N PRO A 773 8.73 27.11 21.43
CA PRO A 773 10.05 27.20 22.05
C PRO A 773 11.12 26.79 21.05
N PHE A 774 12.11 27.65 20.80
CA PHE A 774 13.02 27.47 19.67
C PHE A 774 14.42 28.05 19.96
N PRO A 775 15.50 27.39 19.51
CA PRO A 775 16.86 27.89 19.68
C PRO A 775 17.21 28.94 18.61
N SER A 776 17.85 30.03 19.00
CA SER A 776 18.54 30.94 18.07
C SER A 776 19.93 30.44 17.69
N ARG A 777 20.51 29.58 18.54
CA ARG A 777 21.85 28.99 18.42
C ARG A 777 21.93 27.69 19.22
N ALA A 778 22.91 26.87 18.92
CA ALA A 778 23.26 25.67 19.70
C ALA A 778 24.78 25.56 19.83
N ALA A 779 25.29 25.26 21.02
CA ALA A 779 26.72 25.06 21.22
C ALA A 779 27.14 23.70 20.62
N GLU A 780 28.21 23.69 19.82
CA GLU A 780 28.63 22.48 19.08
C GLU A 780 29.14 21.36 19.98
N ASP A 781 29.65 21.71 21.17
CA ASP A 781 30.16 20.80 22.18
C ASP A 781 29.05 20.11 22.98
N SER A 782 27.96 20.81 23.30
CA SER A 782 26.85 20.26 24.08
C SER A 782 25.67 19.76 23.24
N HIS A 783 25.42 20.33 22.06
CA HIS A 783 24.30 19.96 21.18
C HIS A 783 24.73 19.89 19.69
N PRO A 784 25.63 18.96 19.33
CA PRO A 784 26.19 18.86 17.97
C PRO A 784 25.13 18.63 16.88
N ASP A 785 24.11 17.82 17.17
CA ASP A 785 23.03 17.51 16.21
C ASP A 785 22.13 18.71 15.94
N VAL A 786 21.82 19.48 16.97
CA VAL A 786 21.03 20.72 16.85
C VAL A 786 21.83 21.76 16.07
N ALA A 787 23.11 21.95 16.41
CA ALA A 787 24.00 22.86 15.71
C ALA A 787 24.10 22.54 14.20
N GLN A 788 24.29 21.26 13.87
CA GLN A 788 24.35 20.81 12.49
C GLN A 788 23.01 21.01 11.75
N TYR A 789 21.89 20.75 12.43
CA TYR A 789 20.57 20.96 11.86
C TYR A 789 20.30 22.44 11.58
N LEU A 790 20.63 23.33 12.51
CA LEU A 790 20.49 24.78 12.34
C LEU A 790 21.33 25.29 11.16
N ALA A 791 22.59 24.90 11.08
CA ALA A 791 23.48 25.26 9.99
C ALA A 791 22.92 24.85 8.61
N LYS A 792 22.36 23.63 8.50
CA LYS A 792 21.79 23.10 7.25
C LYS A 792 20.44 23.73 6.89
N ARG A 793 19.49 23.75 7.84
CA ARG A 793 18.08 24.12 7.61
C ARG A 793 17.83 25.62 7.64
N PHE A 794 18.47 26.32 8.58
CA PHE A 794 18.27 27.75 8.86
C PHE A 794 19.41 28.63 8.35
N LYS A 795 20.38 28.04 7.64
CA LYS A 795 21.52 28.73 6.99
C LYS A 795 22.52 29.37 7.94
N GLY A 796 22.54 28.94 9.20
CA GLY A 796 23.57 29.34 10.15
C GLY A 796 23.31 28.82 11.55
N ASN A 797 24.37 28.80 12.34
CA ASN A 797 24.34 28.63 13.78
C ASN A 797 25.36 29.62 14.38
N PRO A 798 24.95 30.77 14.95
CA PRO A 798 23.58 31.22 15.19
C PRO A 798 22.75 31.44 13.92
N ILE A 799 21.43 31.37 14.03
CA ILE A 799 20.49 31.56 12.92
C ILE A 799 20.51 33.04 12.48
N PRO A 800 20.79 33.35 11.20
CA PRO A 800 20.81 34.73 10.68
C PRO A 800 19.40 35.35 10.65
N ASP A 801 19.30 36.67 10.41
CA ASP A 801 18.02 37.40 10.46
C ASP A 801 16.95 36.86 9.51
N ASP A 802 17.33 36.41 8.31
CA ASP A 802 16.42 35.78 7.35
C ASP A 802 16.31 34.25 7.52
N GLY A 803 17.15 33.65 8.37
CA GLY A 803 17.32 32.21 8.52
C GLY A 803 16.03 31.50 8.93
N PHE A 804 15.27 32.07 9.86
CA PHE A 804 13.94 31.57 10.25
C PHE A 804 12.95 31.59 9.08
N SER A 805 12.92 32.68 8.31
CA SER A 805 12.06 32.79 7.13
C SER A 805 12.44 31.78 6.04
N VAL A 806 13.74 31.55 5.83
CA VAL A 806 14.25 30.54 4.90
C VAL A 806 13.92 29.12 5.39
N GLY A 807 14.05 28.90 6.71
CA GLY A 807 13.75 27.67 7.42
C GLY A 807 12.30 27.20 7.30
N PHE A 808 11.36 28.03 6.85
CA PHE A 808 9.96 27.63 6.64
C PHE A 808 9.43 27.95 5.23
N ARG A 809 10.30 28.39 4.32
CA ARG A 809 9.91 28.76 2.96
C ARG A 809 9.34 27.56 2.19
N GLY A 810 8.15 27.73 1.62
CA GLY A 810 7.50 26.74 0.74
C GLY A 810 6.79 25.59 1.45
N GLY A 811 6.65 25.65 2.78
CA GLY A 811 5.85 24.70 3.57
C GLY A 811 4.48 25.27 3.99
N ASN A 812 3.77 24.52 4.84
CA ASN A 812 2.44 24.88 5.36
C ASN A 812 2.49 25.90 6.52
N LEU A 813 3.69 26.20 7.02
CA LEU A 813 3.94 27.17 8.08
C LEU A 813 4.83 28.29 7.57
N ARG A 814 4.62 29.50 8.08
CA ARG A 814 5.42 30.70 7.79
C ARG A 814 5.91 31.32 9.09
N ALA A 815 7.21 31.61 9.18
CA ALA A 815 7.76 32.34 10.33
C ALA A 815 7.35 33.82 10.30
N LEU A 816 6.77 34.31 11.39
CA LEU A 816 6.35 35.71 11.56
C LEU A 816 7.31 36.50 12.44
N ALA A 817 7.79 35.89 13.52
CA ALA A 817 8.68 36.55 14.46
C ALA A 817 9.53 35.55 15.24
N TYR A 818 10.66 36.02 15.77
CA TYR A 818 11.44 35.34 16.80
C TYR A 818 11.66 36.30 17.96
N LEU A 819 11.19 35.93 19.15
CA LEU A 819 11.34 36.72 20.37
C LEU A 819 12.31 35.98 21.31
N SER A 820 13.51 36.52 21.49
CA SER A 820 14.44 36.03 22.50
C SER A 820 13.93 36.36 23.91
N ILE A 821 14.09 35.43 24.84
CA ILE A 821 13.69 35.61 26.24
C ILE A 821 14.95 35.96 27.04
N GLU A 822 14.98 37.17 27.62
CA GLU A 822 16.17 37.69 28.32
C GLU A 822 16.66 36.75 29.43
N GLU A 823 15.72 36.13 30.14
CA GLU A 823 15.98 35.20 31.23
C GLU A 823 16.55 33.85 30.77
N ASP A 824 16.37 33.49 29.49
CA ASP A 824 16.78 32.19 28.93
C ASP A 824 18.00 32.29 28.00
N ALA A 825 18.73 33.41 28.01
CA ALA A 825 19.82 33.68 27.05
C ALA A 825 20.94 32.62 26.98
N VAL A 826 21.02 31.76 28.01
CA VAL A 826 22.02 30.67 28.16
C VAL A 826 21.40 29.28 27.96
N ALA A 827 20.08 29.17 27.84
CA ALA A 827 19.39 27.92 27.55
C ALA A 827 19.48 27.56 26.05
N LEU A 828 19.31 26.28 25.71
CA LEU A 828 19.21 25.88 24.31
C LEU A 828 18.01 26.56 23.63
N LEU A 829 16.84 26.51 24.28
CA LEU A 829 15.61 27.18 23.82
C LEU A 829 15.57 28.62 24.37
N ASP A 830 16.45 29.48 23.84
CA ASP A 830 16.64 30.87 24.29
C ASP A 830 15.54 31.85 23.81
N GLY A 831 14.51 31.36 23.14
CA GLY A 831 13.40 32.18 22.69
C GLY A 831 12.23 31.40 22.14
N VAL A 832 11.31 32.15 21.53
CA VAL A 832 10.09 31.62 20.94
C VAL A 832 9.96 32.05 19.49
N LEU A 833 9.76 31.06 18.62
CA LEU A 833 9.47 31.25 17.21
C LEU A 833 7.95 31.29 17.01
N VAL A 834 7.48 32.37 16.38
CA VAL A 834 6.07 32.55 16.05
C VAL A 834 5.84 32.09 14.62
N LEU A 835 4.99 31.08 14.45
CA LEU A 835 4.64 30.49 13.14
C LEU A 835 3.17 30.73 12.83
N GLU A 836 2.85 31.04 11.57
CA GLU A 836 1.48 31.11 11.06
C GLU A 836 1.22 29.95 10.10
N LYS A 837 0.06 29.30 10.23
CA LYS A 837 -0.39 28.32 9.25
C LYS A 837 -0.88 29.00 7.97
N VAL A 838 -0.31 28.62 6.84
CA VAL A 838 -0.59 29.23 5.53
C VAL A 838 -1.25 28.28 4.54
N ALA A 839 -1.25 26.97 4.80
CA ALA A 839 -1.92 25.94 3.99
C ALA A 839 -2.48 24.81 4.87
#